data_AF-A0A8C6UXF6-F1
#
_entry.id   AF-A0A8C6UXF6-F1
#
_cell.length_a   1.000
_cell.length_b   1.000
_cell.length_c   1.000
_cell.angle_alpha   90.00
_cell.angle_beta   90.00
_cell.angle_gamma   90.00
#
_symmetry.space_group_name_H-M   'P 1'
#
loop_
_entity.id
_entity.type
_entity.pdbx_description
1 polymer ?
#
loop_
_entity_poly.entity_id
_entity_poly.type
_entity_poly.pdbx_seq_one_letter_code
_entity_poly.pdbx_strand_id
1 'polypeptide(L)'
;MDSVHLHLHKWMWNQFFLQEEYTGSDYQYIGKLQSDQDRGDSVVKYVLSGEGAGTIFVLDESNGDLHATRRLDREEKSFYVLRATVVNKRTGLKLEPETEFVIKLHDINDNEPTFSKEVYSGSVPERAEIGTSVIQVTATDADDSMYGNSAKLVYSISQGHPYFSVDPNTGVIRTALGPGDMDREQREHYQVVIEAKDMAGQRGGLTGSTIVNISLTDVNDNPPRFTQSIYQFRVPESFKHGSQVGRVRATDRDIGKNAEMFFSIVSGDGMDVFEISTDRQTQEGIITVSKPLDYERKQSYTVEIQVQNTQVDTRFLSAGSKDVATVRISVEDVDEPPQFDKAWYQLEVKEDAVVGAAVGTVSAVDPDGARSLVKYAIDRRTDMDRIFNIHPGNGSIFLQRTVDREENAWHNISVIASEFNNPRQSSSVNVYIRVLDINDNAPVLATVYETYVCEKSKAAQRIQTISAVDVDEPPTGHKFFFSLAPEGAYRSNFTVRDNGDNTAAILTRRNSYSRLQQSVYLVSVVITDADYPMQSSTGTLTVRVCTCDRHGNMELCNAEALSSSPGLSTGALIAILLCAIILLMIVFLFAALKRQRKQEPLIISKEDVRDNVVSYNDEGGGEEDTQAFDMGALRHPDSAAAVLEEPAKQRRDIMPTDTLLYPPTVDTVGARLQPCGTPYDSLATYAYEGAGSVAESLSSLGSASSEADQDYHYLSEWGPRFRKLADLYGADDSDFC
;
A
#
# COMPACT_ATOMS: atom_id res chain seq x y z
N MET A 1 -52.90 110.72 -21.94
CA MET A 1 -53.70 109.57 -22.39
C MET A 1 -52.90 108.72 -23.37
N ASP A 2 -51.92 107.91 -22.95
CA ASP A 2 -51.14 107.83 -21.69
C ASP A 2 -49.84 107.04 -21.93
N SER A 3 -48.94 107.07 -20.93
CA SER A 3 -47.92 106.05 -20.52
C SER A 3 -47.43 104.99 -21.55
N VAL A 4 -46.15 104.61 -21.60
CA VAL A 4 -45.32 104.11 -20.48
C VAL A 4 -43.81 104.27 -20.78
N HIS A 5 -43.00 104.56 -19.76
CA HIS A 5 -41.53 104.39 -19.80
C HIS A 5 -41.13 102.91 -19.76
N LEU A 6 -40.35 102.44 -20.73
CA LEU A 6 -39.71 101.10 -20.69
C LEU A 6 -38.23 101.18 -21.05
N HIS A 7 -37.40 101.71 -20.14
CA HIS A 7 -35.99 101.38 -20.13
C HIS A 7 -35.81 99.98 -19.51
N LEU A 8 -35.72 98.95 -20.36
CA LEU A 8 -35.04 97.71 -20.01
C LEU A 8 -33.75 97.61 -20.84
N HIS A 9 -32.64 98.00 -20.22
CA HIS A 9 -31.35 97.41 -20.53
C HIS A 9 -30.98 96.50 -19.36
N LYS A 10 -31.45 95.25 -19.46
CA LYS A 10 -30.87 94.16 -18.66
C LYS A 10 -29.38 94.10 -18.97
N TRP A 11 -28.56 94.03 -17.93
CA TRP A 11 -27.11 93.92 -18.04
C TRP A 11 -26.69 92.79 -19.00
N MET A 12 -25.77 93.09 -19.91
CA MET A 12 -25.43 92.21 -21.03
C MET A 12 -24.37 91.14 -20.71
N TRP A 13 -23.70 91.25 -19.56
CA TRP A 13 -22.68 90.32 -19.10
C TRP A 13 -22.90 90.01 -17.61
N ASN A 14 -23.21 88.75 -17.29
CA ASN A 14 -23.33 88.25 -15.92
C ASN A 14 -22.20 87.26 -15.56
N GLN A 15 -21.18 87.18 -16.41
CA GLN A 15 -20.02 86.31 -16.27
C GLN A 15 -18.76 87.09 -16.61
N PHE A 16 -17.77 87.03 -15.74
CA PHE A 16 -16.39 87.42 -16.01
C PHE A 16 -15.52 86.18 -16.10
N PHE A 17 -14.45 86.28 -16.87
CA PHE A 17 -13.46 85.21 -17.04
C PHE A 17 -12.11 85.72 -16.58
N LEU A 18 -11.41 84.92 -15.78
CA LEU A 18 -10.10 85.24 -15.23
C LEU A 18 -9.16 84.06 -15.47
N GLN A 19 -7.99 84.28 -16.06
CA GLN A 19 -6.99 83.22 -16.16
C GLN A 19 -6.32 83.01 -14.80
N GLU A 20 -6.10 81.75 -14.43
CA GLU A 20 -5.50 81.35 -13.16
C GLU A 20 -3.97 81.53 -13.11
N GLU A 21 -3.36 81.21 -11.96
CA GLU A 21 -1.93 81.33 -11.63
C GLU A 21 -1.23 82.59 -12.18
N TYR A 22 -1.94 83.72 -12.14
CA TYR A 22 -1.49 84.96 -12.75
C TYR A 22 -0.16 85.46 -12.15
N THR A 23 0.87 85.53 -12.99
CA THR A 23 2.26 85.76 -12.57
C THR A 23 2.62 87.21 -12.23
N GLY A 24 1.65 88.14 -12.28
CA GLY A 24 1.87 89.56 -11.95
C GLY A 24 2.13 89.82 -10.46
N SER A 25 2.71 90.99 -10.16
CA SER A 25 2.94 91.48 -8.78
C SER A 25 1.75 92.25 -8.19
N ASP A 26 0.84 92.69 -9.05
CA ASP A 26 -0.20 93.67 -8.75
C ASP A 26 -1.58 92.99 -8.82
N TYR A 27 -2.62 93.64 -8.27
CA TYR A 27 -3.98 93.10 -8.31
C TYR A 27 -4.46 92.84 -9.75
N GLN A 28 -4.86 91.60 -10.05
CA GLN A 28 -5.26 91.19 -11.39
C GLN A 28 -6.64 91.78 -11.72
N TYR A 29 -6.69 92.76 -12.63
CA TYR A 29 -7.93 93.38 -13.09
C TYR A 29 -8.82 92.38 -13.85
N ILE A 30 -10.06 92.22 -13.39
CA ILE A 30 -11.08 91.29 -13.93
C ILE A 30 -12.01 92.01 -14.90
N GLY A 31 -12.33 93.27 -14.62
CA GLY A 31 -13.34 94.04 -15.36
C GLY A 31 -13.89 95.21 -14.56
N LYS A 32 -14.91 95.87 -15.10
CA LYS A 32 -15.53 97.07 -14.53
C LYS A 32 -17.04 96.91 -14.43
N LEU A 33 -17.61 97.34 -13.31
CA LEU A 33 -19.05 97.48 -13.08
C LEU A 33 -19.39 98.97 -13.11
N GLN A 34 -20.26 99.41 -14.03
CA GLN A 34 -20.60 100.82 -14.23
C GLN A 34 -22.12 101.05 -14.21
N SER A 35 -22.60 101.82 -13.24
CA SER A 35 -24.00 102.23 -13.11
C SER A 35 -24.40 103.26 -14.17
N ASP A 36 -25.66 103.23 -14.65
CA ASP A 36 -26.20 104.32 -15.47
C ASP A 36 -26.59 105.57 -14.66
N GLN A 37 -26.61 105.44 -13.33
CA GLN A 37 -26.75 106.55 -12.38
C GLN A 37 -25.41 107.24 -12.07
N ASP A 38 -24.28 106.64 -12.45
CA ASP A 38 -22.95 107.22 -12.24
C ASP A 38 -22.62 108.25 -13.32
N ARG A 39 -22.80 109.52 -12.97
CA ARG A 39 -22.58 110.67 -13.85
C ARG A 39 -21.16 111.24 -13.74
N GLY A 40 -20.23 110.53 -13.10
CA GLY A 40 -18.88 111.03 -12.82
C GLY A 40 -18.85 112.13 -11.75
N ASP A 41 -19.94 112.35 -11.02
CA ASP A 41 -20.08 113.39 -9.98
C ASP A 41 -19.61 112.93 -8.58
N SER A 42 -19.06 111.71 -8.49
CA SER A 42 -18.59 111.06 -7.25
C SER A 42 -19.68 110.88 -6.18
N VAL A 43 -20.97 110.91 -6.55
CA VAL A 43 -22.10 110.67 -5.63
C VAL A 43 -22.41 109.18 -5.47
N VAL A 44 -22.00 108.36 -6.44
CA VAL A 44 -22.10 106.89 -6.40
C VAL A 44 -21.00 106.27 -5.53
N LYS A 45 -21.33 105.15 -4.90
CA LYS A 45 -20.40 104.18 -4.30
C LYS A 45 -20.77 102.77 -4.75
N TYR A 46 -19.81 102.04 -5.27
CA TYR A 46 -19.94 100.61 -5.59
C TYR A 46 -19.68 99.76 -4.34
N VAL A 47 -20.46 98.67 -4.17
CA VAL A 47 -20.35 97.76 -3.01
C VAL A 47 -20.46 96.31 -3.48
N LEU A 48 -19.43 95.51 -3.16
CA LEU A 48 -19.36 94.08 -3.47
C LEU A 48 -19.84 93.22 -2.28
N SER A 49 -20.58 92.16 -2.58
CA SER A 49 -21.08 91.14 -1.66
C SER A 49 -20.94 89.74 -2.30
N GLY A 50 -21.13 88.68 -1.52
CA GLY A 50 -20.97 87.29 -2.00
C GLY A 50 -19.62 86.68 -1.64
N GLU A 51 -19.22 85.63 -2.37
CA GLU A 51 -18.10 84.77 -1.99
C GLU A 51 -16.74 85.36 -2.35
N GLY A 52 -15.83 85.46 -1.37
CA GLY A 52 -14.51 86.09 -1.55
C GLY A 52 -14.54 87.62 -1.64
N ALA A 53 -15.70 88.27 -1.49
CA ALA A 53 -15.80 89.72 -1.50
C ALA A 53 -14.98 90.37 -0.36
N GLY A 54 -14.18 91.39 -0.70
CA GLY A 54 -13.32 92.13 0.24
C GLY A 54 -12.12 91.35 0.78
N THR A 55 -11.88 90.12 0.31
CA THR A 55 -10.79 89.25 0.77
C THR A 55 -10.00 88.66 -0.40
N ILE A 56 -10.70 88.05 -1.36
CA ILE A 56 -10.15 87.57 -2.63
C ILE A 56 -10.37 88.63 -3.72
N PHE A 57 -11.59 89.17 -3.80
CA PHE A 57 -12.01 90.13 -4.82
C PHE A 57 -12.28 91.50 -4.21
N VAL A 58 -11.64 92.53 -4.76
CA VAL A 58 -11.80 93.93 -4.34
C VAL A 58 -12.38 94.73 -5.49
N LEU A 59 -13.47 95.44 -5.20
CA LEU A 59 -14.13 96.38 -6.10
C LEU A 59 -13.81 97.80 -5.63
N ASP A 60 -13.23 98.61 -6.49
CA ASP A 60 -12.97 100.02 -6.18
C ASP A 60 -14.30 100.78 -6.03
N GLU A 61 -14.54 101.28 -4.82
CA GLU A 61 -15.78 101.96 -4.44
C GLU A 61 -16.10 103.20 -5.28
N SER A 62 -15.11 103.79 -5.94
CA SER A 62 -15.17 105.11 -6.60
C SER A 62 -15.31 105.04 -8.12
N ASN A 63 -14.86 103.96 -8.75
CA ASN A 63 -14.88 103.80 -10.20
C ASN A 63 -15.43 102.43 -10.68
N GLY A 64 -15.66 101.47 -9.78
CA GLY A 64 -16.23 100.16 -10.10
C GLY A 64 -15.27 99.16 -10.74
N ASP A 65 -13.94 99.38 -10.70
CA ASP A 65 -12.95 98.44 -11.20
C ASP A 65 -12.74 97.26 -10.23
N LEU A 66 -12.95 96.04 -10.72
CA LEU A 66 -12.93 94.78 -9.97
C LEU A 66 -11.59 94.06 -10.20
N HIS A 67 -10.93 93.68 -9.11
CA HIS A 67 -9.62 93.02 -9.15
C HIS A 67 -9.56 91.80 -8.21
N ALA A 68 -8.77 90.78 -8.59
CA ALA A 68 -8.33 89.72 -7.68
C ALA A 68 -7.07 90.16 -6.93
N THR A 69 -7.02 89.87 -5.62
CA THR A 69 -5.95 90.32 -4.70
C THR A 69 -4.88 89.27 -4.45
N ARG A 70 -5.16 88.01 -4.76
CA ARG A 70 -4.27 86.86 -4.69
C ARG A 70 -4.34 86.08 -6.02
N ARG A 71 -3.36 85.23 -6.28
CA ARG A 71 -3.50 84.18 -7.30
C ARG A 71 -4.64 83.24 -6.93
N LEU A 72 -5.23 82.65 -7.97
CA LEU A 72 -6.31 81.69 -7.87
C LEU A 72 -5.96 80.47 -8.72
N ASP A 73 -6.58 79.37 -8.34
CA ASP A 73 -6.34 77.99 -8.71
C ASP A 73 -7.74 77.39 -8.94
N ARG A 74 -7.96 76.81 -10.11
CA ARG A 74 -9.25 76.29 -10.60
C ARG A 74 -9.57 74.93 -9.99
N GLU A 75 -8.56 74.16 -9.61
CA GLU A 75 -8.61 72.87 -8.95
C GLU A 75 -8.99 73.04 -7.46
N GLU A 76 -8.54 74.12 -6.80
CA GLU A 76 -9.13 74.62 -5.55
C GLU A 76 -10.57 75.07 -5.82
N LYS A 77 -10.80 75.97 -6.80
CA LYS A 77 -12.14 76.51 -7.07
C LYS A 77 -12.35 77.18 -8.45
N SER A 78 -12.96 76.42 -9.36
CA SER A 78 -13.24 76.83 -10.75
C SER A 78 -14.20 78.02 -10.96
N PHE A 79 -15.05 78.39 -9.99
CA PHE A 79 -15.87 79.60 -10.09
C PHE A 79 -16.30 80.19 -8.73
N TYR A 80 -16.57 81.50 -8.73
CA TYR A 80 -17.03 82.27 -7.58
C TYR A 80 -18.31 83.04 -7.92
N VAL A 81 -19.29 83.03 -7.02
CA VAL A 81 -20.55 83.78 -7.18
C VAL A 81 -20.51 85.05 -6.34
N LEU A 82 -20.55 86.20 -7.03
CA LEU A 82 -20.47 87.53 -6.46
C LEU A 82 -21.73 88.33 -6.77
N ARG A 83 -21.94 89.37 -5.98
CA ARG A 83 -23.06 90.29 -6.10
C ARG A 83 -22.56 91.72 -5.95
N ALA A 84 -23.13 92.63 -6.73
CA ALA A 84 -22.83 94.05 -6.63
C ALA A 84 -24.10 94.87 -6.37
N THR A 85 -23.95 95.90 -5.55
CA THR A 85 -24.97 96.95 -5.37
C THR A 85 -24.34 98.32 -5.56
N VAL A 86 -25.15 99.25 -6.08
CA VAL A 86 -24.80 100.65 -6.25
C VAL A 86 -25.51 101.42 -5.14
N VAL A 87 -24.79 102.20 -4.33
CA VAL A 87 -25.35 102.99 -3.22
C VAL A 87 -24.98 104.46 -3.34
N ASN A 88 -25.83 105.33 -2.78
CA ASN A 88 -25.52 106.75 -2.71
C ASN A 88 -24.50 107.02 -1.58
N LYS A 89 -23.34 107.58 -1.93
CA LYS A 89 -22.21 107.83 -1.03
C LYS A 89 -22.52 108.81 0.12
N ARG A 90 -23.61 109.59 0.02
CA ARG A 90 -24.04 110.58 1.04
C ARG A 90 -25.20 110.11 1.91
N THR A 91 -26.08 109.23 1.41
CA THR A 91 -27.29 108.79 2.13
C THR A 91 -27.32 107.29 2.47
N GLY A 92 -26.39 106.49 1.92
CA GLY A 92 -26.35 105.04 2.09
C GLY A 92 -27.48 104.28 1.39
N LEU A 93 -28.39 104.97 0.70
CA LEU A 93 -29.53 104.35 0.02
C LEU A 93 -29.06 103.56 -1.20
N LYS A 94 -29.60 102.34 -1.41
CA LYS A 94 -29.40 101.59 -2.66
C LYS A 94 -30.03 102.35 -3.83
N LEU A 95 -29.24 102.58 -4.88
CA LEU A 95 -29.64 103.23 -6.13
C LEU A 95 -30.08 102.20 -7.18
N GLU A 96 -29.42 101.03 -7.19
CA GLU A 96 -29.76 99.89 -8.04
C GLU A 96 -30.06 98.63 -7.22
N PRO A 97 -30.82 97.66 -7.77
CA PRO A 97 -30.96 96.33 -7.17
C PRO A 97 -29.63 95.58 -7.13
N GLU A 98 -29.56 94.54 -6.28
CA GLU A 98 -28.39 93.67 -6.21
C GLU A 98 -28.31 92.77 -7.44
N THR A 99 -27.23 92.88 -8.20
CA THR A 99 -26.98 92.11 -9.43
C THR A 99 -25.96 91.02 -9.15
N GLU A 100 -26.33 89.77 -9.43
CA GLU A 100 -25.46 88.60 -9.31
C GLU A 100 -24.67 88.35 -10.60
N PHE A 101 -23.39 88.05 -10.44
CA PHE A 101 -22.48 87.67 -11.52
C PHE A 101 -21.52 86.57 -11.07
N VAL A 102 -21.00 85.81 -12.02
CA VAL A 102 -20.06 84.71 -11.75
C VAL A 102 -18.69 85.08 -12.29
N ILE A 103 -17.64 84.94 -11.48
CA ILE A 103 -16.27 84.87 -11.99
C ILE A 103 -15.98 83.40 -12.25
N LYS A 104 -15.67 83.05 -13.50
CA LYS A 104 -15.16 81.73 -13.87
C LYS A 104 -13.65 81.82 -14.06
N LEU A 105 -12.93 80.83 -13.55
CA LEU A 105 -11.51 80.69 -13.86
C LEU A 105 -11.35 80.01 -15.23
N HIS A 106 -10.30 80.40 -15.95
CA HIS A 106 -9.85 79.77 -17.18
C HIS A 106 -8.61 78.95 -16.92
N ASP A 107 -8.81 77.66 -17.16
CA ASP A 107 -7.87 76.56 -17.18
C ASP A 107 -6.51 76.90 -17.82
N ILE A 108 -5.44 76.66 -17.06
CA ILE A 108 -4.07 76.47 -17.54
C ILE A 108 -3.72 74.99 -17.39
N ASN A 109 -3.01 74.44 -18.36
CA ASN A 109 -2.48 73.09 -18.26
C ASN A 109 -1.22 73.07 -17.36
N ASP A 110 -1.38 73.06 -16.03
CA ASP A 110 -0.25 73.07 -15.08
C ASP A 110 -0.15 71.84 -14.16
N ASN A 111 -1.15 70.95 -14.15
CA ASN A 111 -1.05 69.64 -13.51
C ASN A 111 -0.51 68.58 -14.49
N GLU A 112 0.30 67.64 -14.00
CA GLU A 112 0.78 66.52 -14.83
C GLU A 112 -0.11 65.26 -14.68
N PRO A 113 -0.27 64.44 -15.74
CA PRO A 113 -1.04 63.20 -15.68
C PRO A 113 -0.57 62.25 -14.57
N THR A 114 -1.46 61.86 -13.67
CA THR A 114 -1.13 60.97 -12.53
C THR A 114 -1.70 59.57 -12.76
N PHE A 115 -0.85 58.54 -12.66
CA PHE A 115 -1.31 57.14 -12.76
C PHE A 115 -1.97 56.65 -11.46
N SER A 116 -3.02 55.84 -11.59
CA SER A 116 -3.74 55.27 -10.44
C SER A 116 -2.92 54.27 -9.61
N LYS A 117 -1.72 53.89 -10.08
CA LYS A 117 -0.69 53.12 -9.35
C LYS A 117 0.70 53.54 -9.82
N GLU A 118 1.68 53.53 -8.90
CA GLU A 118 3.11 53.70 -9.24
C GLU A 118 3.61 52.57 -10.16
N VAL A 119 3.20 51.33 -9.86
CA VAL A 119 3.56 50.11 -10.60
C VAL A 119 2.32 49.28 -10.88
N TYR A 120 2.18 48.80 -12.11
CA TYR A 120 1.20 47.79 -12.51
C TYR A 120 1.90 46.44 -12.70
N SER A 121 1.15 45.36 -12.54
CA SER A 121 1.61 44.00 -12.82
C SER A 121 0.51 43.23 -13.53
N GLY A 122 0.84 42.69 -14.70
CA GLY A 122 -0.07 41.94 -15.55
C GLY A 122 0.59 40.63 -16.02
N SER A 123 -0.23 39.72 -16.53
CA SER A 123 0.22 38.41 -16.97
C SER A 123 -0.50 38.01 -18.26
N VAL A 124 0.23 37.40 -19.19
CA VAL A 124 -0.33 36.95 -20.47
C VAL A 124 0.22 35.56 -20.80
N PRO A 125 -0.55 34.64 -21.40
CA PRO A 125 0.01 33.41 -21.94
C PRO A 125 1.16 33.70 -22.89
N GLU A 126 2.19 32.87 -22.82
CA GLU A 126 3.13 32.78 -23.93
C GLU A 126 2.45 32.20 -25.18
N ARG A 127 3.15 32.30 -26.31
CA ARG A 127 2.61 31.95 -27.64
C ARG A 127 1.27 32.60 -27.97
N ALA A 128 0.94 33.72 -27.32
CA ALA A 128 -0.30 34.46 -27.53
C ALA A 128 -0.34 35.10 -28.94
N GLU A 129 -1.54 35.23 -29.49
CA GLU A 129 -1.76 35.91 -30.77
C GLU A 129 -1.54 37.43 -30.63
N ILE A 130 -1.17 38.08 -31.74
CA ILE A 130 -0.96 39.54 -31.81
C ILE A 130 -2.27 40.26 -31.45
N GLY A 131 -2.20 41.24 -30.55
CA GLY A 131 -3.36 42.00 -30.08
C GLY A 131 -4.05 41.43 -28.83
N THR A 132 -3.54 40.32 -28.27
CA THR A 132 -4.02 39.76 -26.99
C THR A 132 -3.86 40.79 -25.87
N SER A 133 -4.93 41.04 -25.11
CA SER A 133 -4.96 42.03 -24.03
C SER A 133 -4.24 41.51 -22.79
N VAL A 134 -3.30 42.30 -22.25
CA VAL A 134 -2.50 41.96 -21.07
C VAL A 134 -3.05 42.62 -19.81
N ILE A 135 -3.17 43.94 -19.82
CA ILE A 135 -3.63 44.77 -18.69
C ILE A 135 -4.04 46.15 -19.20
N GLN A 136 -4.90 46.85 -18.46
CA GLN A 136 -5.22 48.25 -18.70
C GLN A 136 -4.58 49.12 -17.61
N VAL A 137 -3.80 50.13 -18.03
CA VAL A 137 -3.35 51.20 -17.13
C VAL A 137 -4.33 52.37 -17.20
N THR A 138 -4.42 53.16 -16.13
CA THR A 138 -5.30 54.34 -16.08
C THR A 138 -4.58 55.49 -15.39
N ALA A 139 -4.48 56.60 -16.10
CA ALA A 139 -4.07 57.89 -15.55
C ALA A 139 -5.27 58.83 -15.49
N THR A 140 -5.17 59.81 -14.59
CA THR A 140 -6.12 60.88 -14.33
C THR A 140 -5.38 62.20 -14.33
N ASP A 141 -6.07 63.23 -14.79
CA ASP A 141 -5.57 64.59 -14.87
C ASP A 141 -6.52 65.49 -14.07
N ALA A 142 -6.02 66.61 -13.56
CA ALA A 142 -6.81 67.53 -12.73
C ALA A 142 -7.47 68.65 -13.56
N ASP A 143 -6.88 68.98 -14.71
CA ASP A 143 -7.25 70.11 -15.56
C ASP A 143 -8.63 69.93 -16.24
N ASP A 144 -9.11 70.92 -17.01
CA ASP A 144 -10.41 70.85 -17.66
C ASP A 144 -10.40 69.93 -18.88
N SER A 145 -11.13 68.82 -18.81
CA SER A 145 -11.43 67.99 -19.99
C SER A 145 -12.20 68.73 -21.11
N MET A 146 -12.82 69.88 -20.81
CA MET A 146 -13.58 70.70 -21.77
C MET A 146 -12.83 71.93 -22.29
N TYR A 147 -11.72 72.34 -21.68
CA TYR A 147 -10.88 73.46 -22.13
C TYR A 147 -9.56 72.93 -22.69
N GLY A 148 -8.96 73.62 -23.68
CA GLY A 148 -7.64 73.27 -24.25
C GLY A 148 -7.47 71.94 -25.01
N ASN A 149 -8.24 70.90 -24.66
CA ASN A 149 -7.82 69.50 -24.57
C ASN A 149 -6.85 69.21 -23.39
N SER A 150 -6.79 70.04 -22.34
CA SER A 150 -5.78 69.95 -21.25
C SER A 150 -5.74 68.53 -20.64
N ALA A 151 -6.76 68.16 -19.86
CA ALA A 151 -6.92 66.82 -19.28
C ALA A 151 -7.22 65.68 -20.29
N LYS A 152 -6.96 65.85 -21.60
CA LYS A 152 -7.18 64.82 -22.61
C LYS A 152 -5.92 63.99 -22.84
N LEU A 153 -5.83 62.91 -22.07
CA LEU A 153 -4.69 62.00 -22.09
C LEU A 153 -4.55 61.18 -23.39
N VAL A 154 -3.30 60.95 -23.78
CA VAL A 154 -2.86 59.98 -24.79
C VAL A 154 -1.78 59.09 -24.17
N TYR A 155 -1.96 57.76 -24.28
CA TYR A 155 -1.02 56.77 -23.76
C TYR A 155 0.01 56.36 -24.81
N SER A 156 1.27 56.16 -24.40
CA SER A 156 2.34 55.65 -25.25
C SER A 156 3.37 54.82 -24.46
N ILE A 157 4.17 54.00 -25.14
CA ILE A 157 5.30 53.28 -24.52
C ILE A 157 6.54 54.16 -24.73
N SER A 158 7.09 54.71 -23.65
CA SER A 158 8.29 55.57 -23.70
C SER A 158 9.58 54.76 -23.60
N GLN A 159 9.57 53.65 -22.84
CA GLN A 159 10.67 52.70 -22.77
C GLN A 159 10.14 51.26 -22.77
N GLY A 160 10.63 50.44 -23.69
CA GLY A 160 10.20 49.05 -23.82
C GLY A 160 10.84 48.39 -25.04
N HIS A 161 10.87 47.06 -25.03
CA HIS A 161 11.15 46.28 -26.24
C HIS A 161 9.83 46.11 -27.04
N PRO A 162 9.87 45.87 -28.38
CA PRO A 162 8.68 45.89 -29.25
C PRO A 162 7.69 44.72 -29.05
N TYR A 163 7.78 43.93 -27.97
CA TYR A 163 6.85 42.82 -27.66
C TYR A 163 5.42 43.30 -27.36
N PHE A 164 5.23 44.56 -26.96
CA PHE A 164 3.96 45.12 -26.53
C PHE A 164 3.60 46.42 -27.26
N SER A 165 2.31 46.69 -27.33
CA SER A 165 1.70 47.94 -27.79
C SER A 165 0.71 48.44 -26.73
N VAL A 166 0.42 49.75 -26.72
CA VAL A 166 -0.64 50.32 -25.88
C VAL A 166 -1.65 51.03 -26.76
N ASP A 167 -2.94 50.84 -26.48
CA ASP A 167 -3.99 51.61 -27.13
C ASP A 167 -3.95 53.07 -26.62
N PRO A 168 -3.78 54.07 -27.51
CA PRO A 168 -3.48 55.44 -27.10
C PRO A 168 -4.65 56.16 -26.44
N ASN A 169 -5.89 55.66 -26.55
CA ASN A 169 -7.08 56.30 -25.99
C ASN A 169 -7.57 55.60 -24.71
N THR A 170 -7.28 54.31 -24.54
CA THR A 170 -7.84 53.47 -23.47
C THR A 170 -6.80 52.96 -22.47
N GLY A 171 -5.50 53.06 -22.76
CA GLY A 171 -4.44 52.54 -21.88
C GLY A 171 -4.38 51.00 -21.83
N VAL A 172 -5.05 50.30 -22.75
CA VAL A 172 -5.02 48.83 -22.84
C VAL A 172 -3.73 48.38 -23.51
N ILE A 173 -2.90 47.65 -22.77
CA ILE A 173 -1.66 47.05 -23.26
C ILE A 173 -1.97 45.70 -23.92
N ARG A 174 -1.40 45.48 -25.10
CA ARG A 174 -1.59 44.28 -25.93
C ARG A 174 -0.26 43.72 -26.42
N THR A 175 -0.22 42.42 -26.69
CA THR A 175 0.89 41.80 -27.44
C THR A 175 1.03 42.43 -28.83
N ALA A 176 2.26 42.66 -29.27
CA ALA A 176 2.59 43.27 -30.56
C ALA A 176 3.43 42.36 -31.48
N LEU A 177 4.13 41.37 -30.92
CA LEU A 177 4.79 40.29 -31.68
C LEU A 177 3.98 38.99 -31.59
N GLY A 178 4.40 37.98 -32.37
CA GLY A 178 3.61 36.77 -32.60
C GLY A 178 3.94 35.59 -31.68
N PRO A 179 3.24 34.45 -31.85
CA PRO A 179 3.41 33.24 -31.03
C PRO A 179 4.82 32.60 -31.00
N GLY A 180 5.75 33.05 -31.85
CA GLY A 180 7.14 32.62 -31.87
C GLY A 180 8.13 33.60 -31.22
N ASP A 181 7.69 34.80 -30.85
CA ASP A 181 8.52 35.88 -30.30
C ASP A 181 8.30 36.11 -28.79
N MET A 182 7.33 35.39 -28.21
CA MET A 182 6.92 35.47 -26.80
C MET A 182 6.88 34.03 -26.25
N ASP A 183 7.98 33.68 -25.58
CA ASP A 183 8.42 32.32 -25.24
C ASP A 183 9.05 32.39 -23.84
N ARG A 184 8.52 31.63 -22.88
CA ARG A 184 8.81 31.75 -21.45
C ARG A 184 10.16 31.12 -21.10
N GLU A 185 10.50 30.00 -21.74
CA GLU A 185 11.78 29.30 -21.60
C GLU A 185 12.95 30.19 -22.06
N GLN A 186 12.71 31.05 -23.06
CA GLN A 186 13.66 32.10 -23.42
C GLN A 186 13.59 33.30 -22.46
N ARG A 187 12.40 33.80 -22.10
CA ARG A 187 12.24 34.98 -21.23
C ARG A 187 10.86 35.08 -20.58
N GLU A 188 10.75 34.71 -19.31
CA GLU A 188 9.51 34.84 -18.53
C GLU A 188 9.12 36.29 -18.17
N HIS A 189 10.07 37.23 -18.03
CA HIS A 189 9.82 38.56 -17.46
C HIS A 189 10.14 39.72 -18.40
N TYR A 190 9.16 40.62 -18.53
CA TYR A 190 9.24 41.87 -19.30
C TYR A 190 8.85 43.07 -18.44
N GLN A 191 9.35 44.23 -18.84
CA GLN A 191 9.03 45.50 -18.22
C GLN A 191 8.86 46.55 -19.32
N VAL A 192 7.81 47.35 -19.23
CA VAL A 192 7.57 48.51 -20.10
C VAL A 192 7.22 49.72 -19.24
N VAL A 193 7.70 50.89 -19.65
CA VAL A 193 7.33 52.18 -19.07
C VAL A 193 6.25 52.79 -19.96
N ILE A 194 5.08 53.05 -19.39
CA ILE A 194 3.99 53.75 -20.08
C ILE A 194 4.04 55.23 -19.69
N GLU A 195 3.94 56.08 -20.69
CA GLU A 195 3.80 57.52 -20.57
C GLU A 195 2.36 57.90 -20.88
N ALA A 196 1.70 58.63 -19.98
CA ALA A 196 0.42 59.29 -20.22
C ALA A 196 0.69 60.77 -20.40
N LYS A 197 0.21 61.32 -21.51
CA LYS A 197 0.50 62.70 -21.91
C LYS A 197 -0.78 63.49 -22.16
N ASP A 198 -0.86 64.67 -21.57
CA ASP A 198 -1.98 65.61 -21.67
C ASP A 198 -2.12 66.23 -23.09
N MET A 199 -2.99 67.23 -23.25
CA MET A 199 -3.10 68.06 -24.47
C MET A 199 -3.31 67.26 -25.76
N ALA A 200 -3.93 66.08 -25.67
CA ALA A 200 -4.03 65.09 -26.74
C ALA A 200 -2.67 64.68 -27.36
N GLY A 201 -1.61 64.62 -26.54
CA GLY A 201 -0.25 64.23 -26.93
C GLY A 201 0.60 65.32 -27.57
N GLN A 202 0.11 66.57 -27.65
CA GLN A 202 0.72 67.66 -28.42
C GLN A 202 2.09 68.13 -27.88
N ARG A 203 2.80 68.94 -28.69
CA ARG A 203 4.06 69.58 -28.25
C ARG A 203 3.75 70.73 -27.30
N GLY A 204 4.25 70.64 -26.07
CA GLY A 204 3.97 71.59 -24.98
C GLY A 204 3.34 70.92 -23.76
N GLY A 205 2.71 69.76 -23.95
CA GLY A 205 2.06 69.00 -22.89
C GLY A 205 3.00 68.26 -21.93
N LEU A 206 2.54 68.10 -20.68
CA LEU A 206 3.18 67.43 -19.55
C LEU A 206 2.93 65.91 -19.59
N THR A 207 3.72 65.15 -18.82
CA THR A 207 3.88 63.70 -19.02
C THR A 207 4.03 62.93 -17.71
N GLY A 208 2.99 62.21 -17.32
CA GLY A 208 3.08 61.17 -16.28
C GLY A 208 3.75 59.91 -16.80
N SER A 209 4.40 59.15 -15.92
CA SER A 209 4.91 57.81 -16.27
C SER A 209 4.69 56.76 -15.18
N THR A 210 4.56 55.49 -15.58
CA THR A 210 4.39 54.34 -14.69
C THR A 210 5.14 53.12 -15.24
N ILE A 211 5.52 52.20 -14.35
CA ILE A 211 6.17 50.94 -14.71
C ILE A 211 5.14 49.82 -14.75
N VAL A 212 5.13 49.04 -15.82
CA VAL A 212 4.31 47.83 -15.95
C VAL A 212 5.22 46.62 -16.06
N ASN A 213 5.17 45.77 -15.04
CA ASN A 213 5.82 44.46 -15.05
C ASN A 213 4.87 43.45 -15.70
N ILE A 214 5.38 42.64 -16.65
CA ILE A 214 4.59 41.64 -17.38
C ILE A 214 5.31 40.29 -17.27
N SER A 215 4.64 39.30 -16.69
CA SER A 215 5.09 37.91 -16.65
C SER A 215 4.36 37.08 -17.70
N LEU A 216 5.09 36.25 -18.44
CA LEU A 216 4.47 35.21 -19.26
C LEU A 216 3.92 34.10 -18.36
N THR A 217 2.73 33.59 -18.66
CA THR A 217 2.18 32.38 -18.02
C THR A 217 2.39 31.18 -18.93
N ASP A 218 2.96 30.14 -18.33
CA ASP A 218 3.37 28.89 -18.93
C ASP A 218 2.27 28.18 -19.74
N VAL A 219 2.63 27.68 -20.93
CA VAL A 219 1.75 26.94 -21.86
C VAL A 219 2.45 25.65 -22.29
N ASN A 220 1.75 24.51 -22.29
CA ASN A 220 2.38 23.25 -22.68
C ASN A 220 2.74 23.21 -24.17
N ASP A 221 4.02 23.42 -24.48
CA ASP A 221 4.55 23.34 -25.84
C ASP A 221 5.92 22.62 -25.93
N ASN A 222 6.68 22.45 -24.84
CA ASN A 222 7.88 21.63 -24.81
C ASN A 222 7.54 20.20 -24.34
N PRO A 223 7.38 19.22 -25.25
CA PRO A 223 7.13 17.83 -24.84
C PRO A 223 8.34 17.22 -24.10
N PRO A 224 8.11 16.36 -23.09
CA PRO A 224 9.16 15.79 -22.25
C PRO A 224 10.03 14.84 -23.06
N ARG A 225 11.34 14.95 -22.91
CA ARG A 225 12.32 14.13 -23.64
C ARG A 225 13.14 13.26 -22.69
N PHE A 226 13.35 12.00 -23.04
CA PHE A 226 14.20 11.11 -22.26
C PHE A 226 15.66 11.57 -22.30
N THR A 227 16.34 11.52 -21.15
CA THR A 227 17.77 11.85 -21.03
C THR A 227 18.68 10.84 -21.76
N GLN A 228 18.17 9.64 -22.06
CA GLN A 228 18.85 8.58 -22.81
C GLN A 228 17.83 7.87 -23.72
N SER A 229 18.22 7.55 -24.95
CA SER A 229 17.39 6.77 -25.88
C SER A 229 17.40 5.26 -25.60
N ILE A 230 18.44 4.76 -24.92
CA ILE A 230 18.56 3.37 -24.46
C ILE A 230 19.00 3.34 -23.00
N TYR A 231 18.18 2.78 -22.13
CA TYR A 231 18.53 2.44 -20.75
C TYR A 231 18.94 0.96 -20.66
N GLN A 232 19.86 0.64 -19.75
CA GLN A 232 20.31 -0.72 -19.51
C GLN A 232 20.34 -1.01 -18.00
N PHE A 233 19.62 -2.04 -17.58
CA PHE A 233 19.58 -2.50 -16.20
C PHE A 233 19.96 -3.97 -16.12
N ARG A 234 20.49 -4.36 -14.96
CA ARG A 234 20.74 -5.75 -14.59
C ARG A 234 19.99 -6.06 -13.30
N VAL A 235 19.34 -7.21 -13.24
CA VAL A 235 18.58 -7.65 -12.07
C VAL A 235 18.78 -9.13 -11.85
N PRO A 236 19.06 -9.59 -10.61
CA PRO A 236 19.05 -11.01 -10.31
C PRO A 236 17.62 -11.55 -10.37
N GLU A 237 17.44 -12.79 -10.80
CA GLU A 237 16.08 -13.36 -10.95
C GLU A 237 15.30 -13.50 -9.64
N SER A 238 16.02 -13.61 -8.53
CA SER A 238 15.48 -13.60 -7.16
C SER A 238 14.72 -12.31 -6.78
N PHE A 239 14.66 -11.30 -7.66
CA PHE A 239 13.78 -10.14 -7.53
C PHE A 239 12.29 -10.53 -7.56
N LYS A 240 11.63 -10.31 -6.42
CA LYS A 240 10.20 -10.61 -6.21
C LYS A 240 9.31 -9.48 -6.75
N HIS A 241 8.01 -9.75 -6.88
CA HIS A 241 7.00 -8.73 -7.21
C HIS A 241 7.19 -7.45 -6.38
N GLY A 242 7.24 -6.29 -7.04
CA GLY A 242 7.48 -4.98 -6.45
C GLY A 242 8.95 -4.58 -6.32
N SER A 243 9.91 -5.45 -6.66
CA SER A 243 11.34 -5.09 -6.65
C SER A 243 11.64 -4.04 -7.72
N GLN A 244 12.37 -2.98 -7.35
CA GLN A 244 12.74 -1.89 -8.26
C GLN A 244 13.89 -2.34 -9.18
N VAL A 245 13.64 -2.37 -10.48
CA VAL A 245 14.62 -2.66 -11.54
C VAL A 245 15.57 -1.47 -11.77
N GLY A 246 15.02 -0.26 -11.75
CA GLY A 246 15.76 0.95 -12.08
C GLY A 246 14.86 2.19 -12.14
N ARG A 247 15.47 3.34 -12.45
CA ARG A 247 14.77 4.60 -12.73
C ARG A 247 15.15 5.12 -14.10
N VAL A 248 14.18 5.68 -14.81
CA VAL A 248 14.34 6.33 -16.11
C VAL A 248 13.93 7.80 -15.98
N ARG A 249 14.71 8.70 -16.59
CA ARG A 249 14.54 10.14 -16.39
C ARG A 249 14.29 10.85 -17.70
N ALA A 250 13.21 11.61 -17.74
CA ALA A 250 12.95 12.60 -18.77
C ALA A 250 13.17 14.01 -18.22
N THR A 251 13.27 14.97 -19.14
CA THR A 251 13.33 16.40 -18.86
C THR A 251 12.29 17.11 -19.71
N ASP A 252 11.46 17.89 -19.04
CA ASP A 252 10.57 18.88 -19.62
C ASP A 252 11.19 20.28 -19.44
N ARG A 253 10.63 21.31 -20.09
CA ARG A 253 11.07 22.72 -19.95
C ARG A 253 9.98 23.66 -19.45
N ASP A 254 8.72 23.28 -19.62
CA ASP A 254 7.56 23.97 -19.08
C ASP A 254 7.62 23.99 -17.53
N ILE A 255 6.66 24.61 -16.85
CA ILE A 255 6.59 24.60 -15.38
C ILE A 255 5.25 24.15 -14.79
N GLY A 256 5.31 23.69 -13.53
CA GLY A 256 4.14 23.27 -12.77
C GLY A 256 3.41 22.10 -13.43
N LYS A 257 2.17 22.34 -13.87
CA LYS A 257 1.26 21.29 -14.38
C LYS A 257 1.52 20.89 -15.83
N ASN A 258 2.17 21.75 -16.61
CA ASN A 258 2.47 21.43 -18.00
C ASN A 258 3.63 20.41 -18.03
N ALA A 259 4.69 20.65 -17.25
CA ALA A 259 5.79 19.73 -17.01
C ALA A 259 5.47 18.52 -16.08
N GLU A 260 4.22 18.29 -15.68
CA GLU A 260 3.85 17.03 -15.01
C GLU A 260 3.91 15.88 -16.03
N MET A 261 4.78 14.90 -15.78
CA MET A 261 5.02 13.78 -16.69
C MET A 261 4.24 12.53 -16.29
N PHE A 262 4.01 11.64 -17.26
CA PHE A 262 3.45 10.31 -17.09
C PHE A 262 4.23 9.31 -17.95
N PHE A 263 4.75 8.26 -17.32
CA PHE A 263 5.50 7.19 -17.98
C PHE A 263 4.64 5.92 -18.14
N SER A 264 4.77 5.24 -19.28
CA SER A 264 4.09 3.97 -19.57
C SER A 264 4.94 3.05 -20.45
N ILE A 265 4.93 1.74 -20.20
CA ILE A 265 5.43 0.75 -21.17
C ILE A 265 4.40 0.65 -22.31
N VAL A 266 4.85 0.73 -23.56
CA VAL A 266 3.99 0.74 -24.75
C VAL A 266 4.20 -0.47 -25.68
N SER A 267 5.36 -1.11 -25.60
CA SER A 267 5.72 -2.25 -26.46
C SER A 267 6.84 -3.08 -25.82
N GLY A 268 7.11 -4.25 -26.40
CA GLY A 268 8.24 -5.10 -26.05
C GLY A 268 7.87 -6.41 -25.36
N ASP A 269 8.89 -7.21 -25.08
CA ASP A 269 8.76 -8.64 -24.78
C ASP A 269 8.82 -8.98 -23.28
N GLY A 270 8.72 -7.94 -22.44
CA GLY A 270 8.54 -8.00 -20.99
C GLY A 270 7.40 -7.11 -20.50
N MET A 271 6.50 -6.67 -21.39
CA MET A 271 5.37 -5.79 -21.08
C MET A 271 4.39 -6.37 -20.03
N ASP A 272 4.37 -7.70 -19.88
CA ASP A 272 3.60 -8.41 -18.87
C ASP A 272 4.43 -8.87 -17.67
N VAL A 273 5.74 -8.59 -17.65
CA VAL A 273 6.70 -8.98 -16.60
C VAL A 273 7.14 -7.77 -15.78
N PHE A 274 7.22 -6.58 -16.38
CA PHE A 274 7.60 -5.33 -15.74
C PHE A 274 6.45 -4.32 -15.79
N GLU A 275 6.36 -3.52 -14.74
CA GLU A 275 5.48 -2.36 -14.64
C GLU A 275 6.33 -1.09 -14.54
N ILE A 276 5.79 0.07 -14.95
CA ILE A 276 6.40 1.37 -14.72
C ILE A 276 5.41 2.29 -14.01
N SER A 277 5.88 2.95 -12.97
CA SER A 277 5.13 3.95 -12.20
C SER A 277 5.85 5.30 -12.26
N THR A 278 5.12 6.41 -12.03
CA THR A 278 5.72 7.75 -12.01
C THR A 278 5.87 8.23 -10.57
N ASP A 279 7.09 8.52 -10.13
CA ASP A 279 7.38 9.15 -8.85
C ASP A 279 6.88 10.60 -8.88
N ARG A 280 5.87 10.92 -8.06
CA ARG A 280 5.27 12.26 -8.04
C ARG A 280 6.21 13.34 -7.49
N GLN A 281 7.23 12.98 -6.71
CA GLN A 281 8.17 13.93 -6.12
C GLN A 281 9.35 14.21 -7.05
N THR A 282 9.91 13.18 -7.69
CA THR A 282 11.08 13.35 -8.59
C THR A 282 10.72 13.49 -10.07
N GLN A 283 9.48 13.17 -10.45
CA GLN A 283 9.02 13.05 -11.84
C GLN A 283 9.85 12.03 -12.65
N GLU A 284 10.36 10.99 -11.99
CA GLU A 284 11.07 9.87 -12.63
C GLU A 284 10.15 8.67 -12.85
N GLY A 285 10.39 7.92 -13.92
CA GLY A 285 9.76 6.62 -14.14
C GLY A 285 10.47 5.55 -13.33
N ILE A 286 9.80 4.92 -12.37
CA ILE A 286 10.32 3.79 -11.60
C ILE A 286 9.83 2.49 -12.23
N ILE A 287 10.77 1.65 -12.68
CA ILE A 287 10.45 0.34 -13.27
C ILE A 287 10.52 -0.73 -12.18
N THR A 288 9.50 -1.57 -12.10
CA THR A 288 9.34 -2.61 -11.06
C THR A 288 9.00 -3.97 -11.66
N VAL A 289 9.46 -5.04 -11.01
CA VAL A 289 9.12 -6.42 -11.35
C VAL A 289 7.67 -6.72 -10.97
N SER A 290 6.86 -7.20 -11.92
CA SER A 290 5.44 -7.56 -11.73
C SER A 290 5.22 -9.08 -11.74
N LYS A 291 6.02 -9.84 -12.51
CA LYS A 291 6.07 -11.31 -12.47
C LYS A 291 7.44 -11.81 -12.04
N PRO A 292 7.56 -12.99 -11.40
CA PRO A 292 8.87 -13.59 -11.13
C PRO A 292 9.69 -13.73 -12.41
N LEU A 293 10.99 -13.55 -12.27
CA LEU A 293 11.98 -13.78 -13.32
C LEU A 293 12.45 -15.24 -13.26
N ASP A 294 13.11 -15.68 -14.34
CA ASP A 294 13.39 -17.09 -14.67
C ASP A 294 14.49 -17.04 -15.76
N TYR A 295 15.76 -17.18 -15.35
CA TYR A 295 16.94 -16.98 -16.20
C TYR A 295 17.05 -18.06 -17.28
N GLU A 296 16.84 -19.32 -16.89
CA GLU A 296 16.82 -20.53 -17.72
C GLU A 296 15.90 -20.38 -18.92
N ARG A 297 14.72 -19.80 -18.69
CA ARG A 297 13.74 -19.51 -19.73
C ARG A 297 14.05 -18.22 -20.48
N LYS A 298 14.50 -17.16 -19.80
CA LYS A 298 14.69 -15.85 -20.43
C LYS A 298 15.68 -14.90 -19.73
N GLN A 299 16.94 -15.03 -20.13
CA GLN A 299 18.08 -14.21 -19.71
C GLN A 299 18.00 -12.70 -20.04
N SER A 300 17.10 -12.25 -20.94
CA SER A 300 17.02 -10.82 -21.29
C SER A 300 15.65 -10.38 -21.83
N TYR A 301 15.27 -9.16 -21.50
CA TYR A 301 14.05 -8.49 -21.94
C TYR A 301 14.36 -7.12 -22.57
N THR A 302 13.51 -6.70 -23.50
CA THR A 302 13.52 -5.36 -24.12
C THR A 302 12.11 -4.80 -24.13
N VAL A 303 11.91 -3.67 -23.44
CA VAL A 303 10.63 -2.94 -23.41
C VAL A 303 10.80 -1.52 -23.96
N GLU A 304 9.80 -1.04 -24.68
CA GLU A 304 9.72 0.36 -25.11
C GLU A 304 8.87 1.13 -24.11
N ILE A 305 9.46 2.17 -23.54
CA ILE A 305 8.81 3.11 -22.62
C ILE A 305 8.50 4.41 -23.34
N GLN A 306 7.36 4.99 -23.00
CA GLN A 306 6.88 6.27 -23.51
C GLN A 306 6.73 7.24 -22.34
N VAL A 307 7.14 8.50 -22.54
CA VAL A 307 6.80 9.61 -21.65
C VAL A 307 5.93 10.61 -22.41
N GLN A 308 5.01 11.24 -21.68
CA GLN A 308 4.15 12.33 -22.15
C GLN A 308 3.70 13.18 -20.96
N ASN A 309 3.18 14.38 -21.21
CA ASN A 309 2.59 15.24 -20.18
C ASN A 309 1.25 14.68 -19.67
N THR A 310 0.84 15.09 -18.45
CA THR A 310 -0.51 14.81 -17.92
C THR A 310 -1.58 15.73 -18.54
N GLN A 311 -1.22 16.98 -18.82
CA GLN A 311 -2.02 17.92 -19.61
C GLN A 311 -1.55 17.87 -21.06
N VAL A 312 -2.46 17.98 -22.04
CA VAL A 312 -2.09 17.99 -23.46
C VAL A 312 -2.81 19.14 -24.14
N ASP A 313 -2.05 20.15 -24.58
CA ASP A 313 -2.60 21.23 -25.38
C ASP A 313 -2.75 20.77 -26.85
N THR A 314 -3.98 20.87 -27.38
CA THR A 314 -4.29 20.44 -28.74
C THR A 314 -3.64 21.30 -29.82
N ARG A 315 -3.17 22.52 -29.47
CA ARG A 315 -2.49 23.45 -30.38
C ARG A 315 -1.07 22.99 -30.73
N PHE A 316 -0.39 22.30 -29.81
CA PHE A 316 1.04 21.96 -29.92
C PHE A 316 1.31 20.47 -30.18
N LEU A 317 0.26 19.66 -30.41
CA LEU A 317 0.36 18.25 -30.81
C LEU A 317 1.32 17.98 -31.99
N SER A 318 1.50 18.95 -32.88
CA SER A 318 2.41 18.90 -34.04
C SER A 318 3.89 18.91 -33.67
N ALA A 319 4.28 19.38 -32.48
CA ALA A 319 5.63 19.23 -31.92
C ALA A 319 5.92 17.80 -31.41
N GLY A 320 4.88 16.95 -31.36
CA GLY A 320 4.94 15.57 -30.88
C GLY A 320 4.93 15.52 -29.36
N SER A 321 3.72 15.43 -28.77
CA SER A 321 3.44 15.41 -27.32
C SER A 321 3.97 14.19 -26.53
N LYS A 322 4.92 13.44 -27.11
CA LYS A 322 5.42 12.17 -26.62
C LYS A 322 6.87 11.95 -27.01
N ASP A 323 7.57 11.17 -26.20
CA ASP A 323 8.91 10.65 -26.48
C ASP A 323 9.01 9.17 -26.11
N VAL A 324 9.91 8.43 -26.75
CA VAL A 324 10.03 6.97 -26.60
C VAL A 324 11.50 6.56 -26.44
N ALA A 325 11.78 5.70 -25.46
CA ALA A 325 13.10 5.13 -25.22
C ALA A 325 13.02 3.60 -25.07
N THR A 326 14.10 2.90 -25.36
CA THR A 326 14.22 1.45 -25.18
C THR A 326 14.87 1.14 -23.84
N VAL A 327 14.28 0.26 -23.04
CA VAL A 327 14.92 -0.30 -21.83
C VAL A 327 15.31 -1.75 -22.11
N ARG A 328 16.59 -2.08 -21.90
CA ARG A 328 17.09 -3.45 -21.93
C ARG A 328 17.36 -3.91 -20.50
N ILE A 329 16.79 -5.05 -20.13
CA ILE A 329 16.92 -5.64 -18.79
C ILE A 329 17.55 -7.01 -18.98
N SER A 330 18.80 -7.18 -18.55
CA SER A 330 19.41 -8.51 -18.46
C SER A 330 19.12 -9.12 -17.10
N VAL A 331 18.61 -10.34 -17.10
CA VAL A 331 18.50 -11.15 -15.89
C VAL A 331 19.89 -11.69 -15.57
N GLU A 332 20.27 -11.67 -14.29
CA GLU A 332 21.48 -12.30 -13.78
C GLU A 332 21.09 -13.58 -12.99
N ASP A 333 21.76 -14.66 -13.36
CA ASP A 333 21.75 -16.03 -12.82
C ASP A 333 22.01 -16.06 -11.29
N VAL A 334 21.14 -16.73 -10.51
CA VAL A 334 21.30 -16.89 -9.05
C VAL A 334 20.89 -18.28 -8.54
N ASP A 335 21.82 -19.25 -8.63
CA ASP A 335 22.07 -20.34 -7.66
C ASP A 335 20.77 -20.90 -7.00
N GLU A 336 19.97 -21.70 -7.71
CA GLU A 336 18.69 -22.24 -7.24
C GLU A 336 18.78 -23.67 -6.66
N PRO A 337 17.98 -24.04 -5.64
CA PRO A 337 18.00 -25.38 -5.07
C PRO A 337 17.38 -26.45 -6.00
N PRO A 338 17.96 -27.66 -6.11
CA PRO A 338 17.48 -28.71 -7.01
C PRO A 338 15.98 -29.01 -6.87
N GLN A 339 15.24 -29.04 -7.97
CA GLN A 339 13.79 -29.28 -7.98
C GLN A 339 13.45 -30.75 -8.29
N PHE A 340 12.65 -31.40 -7.45
CA PHE A 340 12.15 -32.75 -7.70
C PHE A 340 11.09 -32.78 -8.82
N ASP A 341 11.12 -33.82 -9.67
CA ASP A 341 10.19 -33.99 -10.80
C ASP A 341 8.71 -34.10 -10.37
N LYS A 342 8.46 -34.36 -9.08
CA LYS A 342 7.13 -34.51 -8.47
C LYS A 342 7.10 -33.91 -7.08
N ALA A 343 5.97 -33.32 -6.70
CA ALA A 343 5.73 -32.79 -5.35
C ALA A 343 5.67 -33.88 -4.25
N TRP A 344 5.43 -35.14 -4.64
CA TRP A 344 5.54 -36.32 -3.78
C TRP A 344 5.71 -37.58 -4.64
N TYR A 345 6.20 -38.65 -4.04
CA TYR A 345 6.30 -39.97 -4.65
C TYR A 345 5.50 -40.98 -3.83
N GLN A 346 4.78 -41.88 -4.49
CA GLN A 346 4.31 -43.13 -3.89
C GLN A 346 5.12 -44.26 -4.52
N LEU A 347 5.70 -45.11 -3.66
CA LEU A 347 6.42 -46.32 -4.00
C LEU A 347 5.76 -47.50 -3.28
N GLU A 348 5.96 -48.71 -3.77
CA GLU A 348 5.37 -49.92 -3.20
C GLU A 348 6.44 -51.00 -3.04
N VAL A 349 6.47 -51.67 -1.89
CA VAL A 349 7.41 -52.74 -1.54
C VAL A 349 6.63 -53.87 -0.88
N LYS A 350 6.97 -55.13 -1.17
CA LYS A 350 6.40 -56.29 -0.45
C LYS A 350 7.16 -56.51 0.86
N GLU A 351 6.53 -57.08 1.89
CA GLU A 351 7.26 -57.47 3.11
C GLU A 351 8.19 -58.67 2.92
N ASP A 352 7.89 -59.56 1.96
CA ASP A 352 8.83 -60.62 1.52
C ASP A 352 10.11 -60.09 0.84
N ALA A 353 10.26 -58.77 0.68
CA ALA A 353 11.41 -58.15 0.05
C ALA A 353 12.68 -58.29 0.90
N VAL A 354 13.69 -58.94 0.33
CA VAL A 354 15.01 -59.09 0.95
C VAL A 354 15.71 -57.75 1.13
N VAL A 355 16.51 -57.62 2.21
CA VAL A 355 17.41 -56.47 2.41
C VAL A 355 18.32 -56.30 1.19
N GLY A 356 18.36 -55.09 0.65
CA GLY A 356 18.99 -54.74 -0.63
C GLY A 356 18.04 -54.66 -1.83
N ALA A 357 16.76 -55.05 -1.69
CA ALA A 357 15.75 -54.87 -2.72
C ALA A 357 15.54 -53.38 -3.06
N ALA A 358 15.35 -53.07 -4.34
CA ALA A 358 15.02 -51.73 -4.81
C ALA A 358 13.52 -51.45 -4.61
N VAL A 359 13.21 -50.35 -3.91
CA VAL A 359 11.83 -49.88 -3.65
C VAL A 359 11.36 -48.92 -4.73
N GLY A 360 12.28 -48.16 -5.33
CA GLY A 360 11.99 -47.25 -6.44
C GLY A 360 13.07 -46.20 -6.64
N THR A 361 12.73 -45.13 -7.34
CA THR A 361 13.61 -44.00 -7.61
C THR A 361 12.87 -42.68 -7.38
N VAL A 362 13.58 -41.70 -6.81
CA VAL A 362 13.25 -40.28 -6.94
C VAL A 362 14.21 -39.63 -7.92
N SER A 363 13.85 -38.46 -8.45
CA SER A 363 14.66 -37.71 -9.40
C SER A 363 14.39 -36.23 -9.23
N ALA A 364 15.44 -35.44 -9.40
CA ALA A 364 15.45 -34.00 -9.24
C ALA A 364 16.47 -33.40 -10.20
N VAL A 365 16.13 -32.25 -10.77
CA VAL A 365 16.94 -31.51 -11.73
C VAL A 365 17.23 -30.14 -11.15
N ASP A 366 18.45 -29.68 -11.37
CA ASP A 366 18.94 -28.38 -10.94
C ASP A 366 18.59 -27.32 -12.01
N PRO A 367 17.95 -26.18 -11.66
CA PRO A 367 17.53 -25.18 -12.66
C PRO A 367 18.71 -24.62 -13.46
N ASP A 368 19.74 -24.15 -12.77
CA ASP A 368 21.01 -23.56 -13.25
C ASP A 368 21.77 -24.46 -14.26
N GLY A 369 21.35 -25.73 -14.34
CA GLY A 369 21.54 -26.58 -15.50
C GLY A 369 22.63 -27.63 -15.35
N ALA A 370 23.13 -28.11 -16.48
CA ALA A 370 23.90 -29.36 -16.58
C ALA A 370 25.33 -29.34 -15.94
N ARG A 371 25.62 -28.38 -15.05
CA ARG A 371 26.85 -28.30 -14.25
C ARG A 371 26.63 -28.70 -12.78
N SER A 372 25.43 -28.51 -12.26
CA SER A 372 25.08 -28.83 -10.89
C SER A 372 24.71 -30.31 -10.78
N LEU A 373 25.60 -31.09 -10.19
CA LEU A 373 25.35 -32.50 -9.90
C LEU A 373 24.47 -32.61 -8.66
N VAL A 374 23.26 -33.13 -8.81
CA VAL A 374 22.35 -33.36 -7.68
C VAL A 374 22.78 -34.59 -6.88
N LYS A 375 22.75 -34.45 -5.55
CA LYS A 375 23.08 -35.47 -4.56
C LYS A 375 21.90 -35.76 -3.66
N TYR A 376 21.58 -37.04 -3.46
CA TYR A 376 20.40 -37.48 -2.72
C TYR A 376 20.74 -38.04 -1.32
N ALA A 377 19.90 -37.75 -0.33
CA ALA A 377 19.96 -38.30 1.02
C ALA A 377 18.55 -38.43 1.65
N ILE A 378 18.32 -39.43 2.51
CA ILE A 378 17.08 -39.52 3.32
C ILE A 378 17.27 -38.70 4.59
N ASP A 379 16.27 -37.88 4.97
CA ASP A 379 16.26 -37.21 6.27
C ASP A 379 16.03 -38.24 7.38
N ARG A 380 17.07 -38.49 8.17
CA ARG A 380 17.07 -39.45 9.28
C ARG A 380 16.22 -39.03 10.47
N ARG A 381 15.57 -37.86 10.43
CA ARG A 381 14.48 -37.48 11.34
C ARG A 381 13.13 -38.12 10.96
N THR A 382 12.99 -38.57 9.70
CA THR A 382 11.79 -39.26 9.18
C THR A 382 11.98 -40.78 9.10
N ASP A 383 13.21 -41.24 8.89
CA ASP A 383 13.60 -42.66 8.94
C ASP A 383 14.60 -42.87 10.09
N MET A 384 14.06 -42.88 11.31
CA MET A 384 14.83 -43.01 12.56
C MET A 384 15.49 -44.40 12.69
N ASP A 385 14.73 -45.46 12.37
CA ASP A 385 15.18 -46.84 12.46
C ASP A 385 16.15 -47.24 11.34
N ARG A 386 16.21 -46.46 10.25
CA ARG A 386 17.05 -46.71 9.07
C ARG A 386 16.59 -47.96 8.31
N ILE A 387 15.29 -48.02 8.07
CA ILE A 387 14.63 -49.04 7.25
C ILE A 387 15.02 -48.86 5.79
N PHE A 388 15.22 -47.61 5.35
CA PHE A 388 15.49 -47.27 3.95
C PHE A 388 16.87 -46.64 3.77
N ASN A 389 17.43 -46.79 2.57
CA ASN A 389 18.63 -46.09 2.15
C ASN A 389 18.48 -45.62 0.70
N ILE A 390 19.28 -44.61 0.32
CA ILE A 390 19.22 -44.03 -1.02
C ILE A 390 20.63 -43.95 -1.62
N HIS A 391 20.75 -44.30 -2.90
CA HIS A 391 22.01 -44.20 -3.61
C HIS A 391 22.24 -42.74 -4.06
N PRO A 392 23.33 -42.08 -3.61
CA PRO A 392 23.41 -40.63 -3.58
C PRO A 392 23.55 -39.96 -4.96
N GLY A 393 23.85 -40.70 -6.03
CA GLY A 393 24.07 -40.16 -7.37
C GLY A 393 23.01 -40.50 -8.42
N ASN A 394 21.91 -41.17 -8.05
CA ASN A 394 20.82 -41.53 -8.99
C ASN A 394 19.45 -41.72 -8.32
N GLY A 395 19.26 -41.24 -7.09
CA GLY A 395 17.98 -41.26 -6.37
C GLY A 395 17.36 -42.65 -6.11
N SER A 396 18.10 -43.75 -6.30
CA SER A 396 17.56 -45.11 -6.13
C SER A 396 17.41 -45.47 -4.65
N ILE A 397 16.17 -45.72 -4.22
CA ILE A 397 15.82 -46.09 -2.84
C ILE A 397 15.80 -47.62 -2.74
N PHE A 398 16.48 -48.14 -1.72
CA PHE A 398 16.59 -49.56 -1.45
C PHE A 398 16.40 -49.88 0.03
N LEU A 399 15.94 -51.10 0.28
CA LEU A 399 15.59 -51.61 1.59
C LEU A 399 16.85 -51.95 2.40
N GLN A 400 16.97 -51.42 3.62
CA GLN A 400 18.11 -51.63 4.53
C GLN A 400 17.76 -52.53 5.74
N ARG A 401 16.47 -52.68 6.07
CA ARG A 401 15.93 -53.65 7.04
C ARG A 401 14.68 -54.31 6.45
N THR A 402 14.30 -55.48 6.94
CA THR A 402 12.95 -56.02 6.68
C THR A 402 11.88 -55.03 7.11
N VAL A 403 10.76 -55.04 6.39
CA VAL A 403 9.51 -54.36 6.77
C VAL A 403 8.45 -55.42 7.07
N ASP A 404 7.44 -55.03 7.84
CA ASP A 404 6.36 -55.85 8.39
C ASP A 404 5.11 -54.96 8.28
N ARG A 405 4.09 -55.41 7.54
CA ARG A 405 2.92 -54.60 7.21
C ARG A 405 1.93 -54.53 8.37
N GLU A 406 1.81 -55.63 9.12
CA GLU A 406 1.00 -55.75 10.33
C GLU A 406 1.52 -54.83 11.45
N GLU A 407 2.82 -54.55 11.49
CA GLU A 407 3.39 -53.46 12.27
C GLU A 407 3.15 -52.09 11.60
N ASN A 408 3.53 -51.91 10.33
CA ASN A 408 3.49 -50.62 9.63
C ASN A 408 3.21 -50.71 8.11
N ALA A 409 1.94 -50.80 7.72
CA ALA A 409 1.51 -50.83 6.31
C ALA A 409 1.94 -49.62 5.44
N TRP A 410 2.37 -48.51 6.06
CA TRP A 410 2.86 -47.31 5.37
C TRP A 410 4.05 -46.68 6.11
N HIS A 411 5.12 -46.37 5.37
CA HIS A 411 6.20 -45.50 5.83
C HIS A 411 6.17 -44.17 5.07
N ASN A 412 6.42 -43.05 5.76
CA ASN A 412 6.55 -41.73 5.16
C ASN A 412 7.96 -41.20 5.45
N ILE A 413 8.80 -41.13 4.42
CA ILE A 413 10.18 -40.62 4.53
C ILE A 413 10.34 -39.34 3.71
N SER A 414 11.12 -38.39 4.21
CA SER A 414 11.53 -37.22 3.43
C SER A 414 12.88 -37.47 2.79
N VAL A 415 12.98 -37.22 1.48
CA VAL A 415 14.23 -37.29 0.73
C VAL A 415 14.68 -35.89 0.37
N ILE A 416 15.92 -35.59 0.75
CA ILE A 416 16.62 -34.35 0.47
C ILE A 416 17.41 -34.51 -0.83
N ALA A 417 17.24 -33.58 -1.76
CA ALA A 417 18.17 -33.34 -2.84
C ALA A 417 19.00 -32.10 -2.48
N SER A 418 20.32 -32.17 -2.61
CA SER A 418 21.21 -31.02 -2.50
C SER A 418 22.13 -30.99 -3.69
N GLU A 419 22.69 -29.82 -3.99
CA GLU A 419 23.86 -29.75 -4.85
C GLU A 419 25.04 -30.60 -4.32
N PHE A 420 25.94 -30.97 -5.23
CA PHE A 420 27.25 -31.53 -4.90
C PHE A 420 28.25 -30.47 -4.42
N ASN A 421 28.17 -29.24 -4.95
CA ASN A 421 29.13 -28.16 -4.66
C ASN A 421 28.66 -27.24 -3.53
N ASN A 422 27.40 -26.77 -3.56
CA ASN A 422 26.83 -25.91 -2.52
C ASN A 422 25.74 -26.64 -1.70
N PRO A 423 26.09 -27.47 -0.69
CA PRO A 423 25.13 -28.23 0.11
C PRO A 423 24.22 -27.38 1.02
N ARG A 424 24.20 -26.05 0.85
CA ARG A 424 23.17 -25.16 1.41
C ARG A 424 21.93 -25.15 0.51
N GLN A 425 22.13 -25.19 -0.81
CA GLN A 425 21.07 -25.35 -1.78
C GLN A 425 20.55 -26.77 -1.70
N SER A 426 19.32 -26.90 -1.20
CA SER A 426 18.66 -28.18 -1.00
C SER A 426 17.16 -28.04 -0.94
N SER A 427 16.47 -29.06 -1.44
CA SER A 427 15.03 -29.22 -1.36
C SER A 427 14.67 -30.57 -0.74
N SER A 428 13.42 -30.74 -0.32
CA SER A 428 12.94 -31.97 0.33
C SER A 428 11.60 -32.39 -0.25
N VAL A 429 11.48 -33.67 -0.64
CA VAL A 429 10.22 -34.28 -1.11
C VAL A 429 9.75 -35.37 -0.17
N ASN A 430 8.43 -35.54 -0.02
CA ASN A 430 7.86 -36.65 0.74
C ASN A 430 7.69 -37.89 -0.16
N VAL A 431 8.10 -39.03 0.37
CA VAL A 431 8.01 -40.34 -0.28
C VAL A 431 7.20 -41.27 0.61
N TYR A 432 6.00 -41.60 0.16
CA TYR A 432 5.10 -42.55 0.81
C TYR A 432 5.40 -43.94 0.26
N ILE A 433 5.86 -44.84 1.14
CA ILE A 433 6.18 -46.22 0.80
C ILE A 433 5.05 -47.08 1.38
N ARG A 434 4.23 -47.66 0.49
CA ARG A 434 3.21 -48.64 0.87
C ARG A 434 3.87 -50.01 1.00
N VAL A 435 3.63 -50.70 2.11
CA VAL A 435 3.96 -52.12 2.23
C VAL A 435 2.80 -52.94 1.64
N LEU A 436 3.14 -53.88 0.76
CA LEU A 436 2.21 -54.77 0.07
C LEU A 436 2.17 -56.13 0.76
N ASP A 437 0.94 -56.51 1.11
CA ASP A 437 0.53 -57.73 1.80
C ASP A 437 1.04 -59.03 1.14
N ILE A 438 1.53 -59.94 1.98
CA ILE A 438 1.93 -61.30 1.68
C ILE A 438 1.39 -62.22 2.78
N ASN A 439 0.75 -63.34 2.41
CA ASN A 439 0.14 -64.28 3.36
C ASN A 439 1.22 -65.04 4.18
N ASP A 440 1.68 -64.41 5.26
CA ASP A 440 2.79 -64.82 6.13
C ASP A 440 2.32 -65.21 7.53
N ASN A 441 1.18 -64.68 7.98
CA ASN A 441 0.50 -65.09 9.21
C ASN A 441 -0.40 -66.31 8.98
N ALA A 442 -0.80 -66.96 10.08
CA ALA A 442 -1.57 -68.20 10.02
C ALA A 442 -2.89 -68.07 10.80
N PRO A 443 -4.04 -68.50 10.24
CA PRO A 443 -5.34 -68.20 10.82
C PRO A 443 -5.52 -68.82 12.20
N VAL A 444 -5.78 -67.99 13.21
CA VAL A 444 -5.91 -68.39 14.62
C VAL A 444 -7.38 -68.48 15.03
N LEU A 445 -7.67 -69.22 16.11
CA LEU A 445 -9.02 -69.21 16.71
C LEU A 445 -9.35 -67.80 17.19
N ALA A 446 -10.52 -67.27 16.78
CA ALA A 446 -10.96 -65.91 17.09
C ALA A 446 -11.06 -65.61 18.59
N THR A 447 -11.26 -66.64 19.41
CA THR A 447 -11.24 -66.58 20.88
C THR A 447 -10.76 -67.92 21.46
N VAL A 448 -10.38 -67.94 22.74
CA VAL A 448 -10.17 -69.20 23.48
C VAL A 448 -11.52 -69.87 23.72
N TYR A 449 -11.83 -70.91 22.95
CA TYR A 449 -13.07 -71.66 23.11
C TYR A 449 -12.98 -72.70 24.24
N GLU A 450 -13.91 -72.62 25.17
CA GLU A 450 -14.26 -73.67 26.12
C GLU A 450 -15.74 -74.04 25.95
N THR A 451 -16.05 -75.33 25.95
CA THR A 451 -17.40 -75.85 25.71
C THR A 451 -17.66 -77.14 26.50
N TYR A 452 -18.89 -77.62 26.47
CA TYR A 452 -19.39 -78.67 27.36
C TYR A 452 -20.11 -79.77 26.56
N VAL A 453 -19.78 -81.03 26.85
CA VAL A 453 -20.44 -82.20 26.26
C VAL A 453 -21.21 -82.98 27.32
N CYS A 454 -22.45 -83.34 26.98
CA CYS A 454 -23.34 -84.09 27.85
C CYS A 454 -22.97 -85.58 27.88
N GLU A 455 -22.95 -86.21 29.06
CA GLU A 455 -22.74 -87.68 29.17
C GLU A 455 -23.72 -88.52 28.34
N LYS A 456 -24.92 -88.00 28.07
CA LYS A 456 -25.99 -88.62 27.28
C LYS A 456 -26.19 -87.98 25.88
N SER A 457 -25.21 -87.21 25.38
CA SER A 457 -25.31 -86.57 24.06
C SER A 457 -25.45 -87.61 22.94
N LYS A 458 -26.30 -87.35 21.95
CA LYS A 458 -26.39 -88.17 20.74
C LYS A 458 -25.18 -87.91 19.85
N ALA A 459 -24.82 -88.84 18.96
CA ALA A 459 -23.88 -88.58 17.87
C ALA A 459 -24.46 -87.56 16.87
N ALA A 460 -23.58 -86.86 16.16
CA ALA A 460 -23.87 -85.72 15.28
C ALA A 460 -24.55 -84.52 15.97
N GLN A 461 -24.47 -84.40 17.29
CA GLN A 461 -24.96 -83.25 18.05
C GLN A 461 -23.89 -82.15 18.05
N ARG A 462 -24.25 -80.93 17.61
CA ARG A 462 -23.38 -79.75 17.71
C ARG A 462 -23.25 -79.32 19.17
N ILE A 463 -22.01 -79.23 19.64
CA ILE A 463 -21.68 -78.73 20.99
C ILE A 463 -21.13 -77.30 20.94
N GLN A 464 -20.41 -76.93 19.87
CA GLN A 464 -19.80 -75.61 19.71
C GLN A 464 -19.81 -75.21 18.23
N THR A 465 -19.88 -73.91 17.97
CA THR A 465 -19.36 -73.31 16.73
C THR A 465 -18.08 -72.56 17.09
N ILE A 466 -17.02 -72.77 16.32
CA ILE A 466 -15.76 -72.02 16.40
C ILE A 466 -15.62 -71.16 15.14
N SER A 467 -14.90 -70.05 15.22
CA SER A 467 -14.47 -69.23 14.08
C SER A 467 -12.98 -68.92 14.19
N ALA A 468 -12.39 -68.54 13.07
CA ALA A 468 -11.01 -68.08 12.98
C ALA A 468 -10.95 -66.59 12.60
N VAL A 469 -9.79 -65.99 12.80
CA VAL A 469 -9.40 -64.67 12.28
C VAL A 469 -7.98 -64.78 11.73
N ASP A 470 -7.68 -63.93 10.76
CA ASP A 470 -6.31 -63.62 10.35
C ASP A 470 -6.03 -62.14 10.53
N VAL A 471 -4.75 -61.76 10.43
CA VAL A 471 -4.29 -60.36 10.49
C VAL A 471 -3.99 -59.77 9.11
N ASP A 472 -3.73 -60.62 8.12
CA ASP A 472 -3.44 -60.28 6.73
C ASP A 472 -4.67 -59.63 6.02
N GLU A 473 -4.49 -59.09 4.80
CA GLU A 473 -5.52 -58.38 4.03
C GLU A 473 -6.09 -59.23 2.88
N PRO A 474 -7.43 -59.32 2.73
CA PRO A 474 -8.47 -58.62 3.49
C PRO A 474 -8.95 -59.39 4.75
N PRO A 475 -8.94 -58.77 5.96
CA PRO A 475 -9.19 -59.46 7.23
C PRO A 475 -10.62 -60.02 7.43
N THR A 476 -11.52 -59.82 6.46
CA THR A 476 -12.86 -60.45 6.40
C THR A 476 -13.12 -61.25 5.12
N GLY A 477 -12.13 -61.37 4.22
CA GLY A 477 -12.27 -62.01 2.90
C GLY A 477 -11.44 -63.28 2.70
N HIS A 478 -10.41 -63.53 3.52
CA HIS A 478 -9.74 -64.84 3.59
C HIS A 478 -10.75 -65.96 3.82
N LYS A 479 -10.43 -67.17 3.35
CA LYS A 479 -11.30 -68.34 3.50
C LYS A 479 -10.60 -69.45 4.26
N PHE A 480 -11.12 -69.79 5.44
CA PHE A 480 -10.50 -70.79 6.30
C PHE A 480 -11.10 -72.18 6.09
N PHE A 481 -10.25 -73.20 6.14
CA PHE A 481 -10.60 -74.62 6.16
C PHE A 481 -10.32 -75.22 7.53
N PHE A 482 -11.32 -75.89 8.12
CA PHE A 482 -11.21 -76.44 9.47
C PHE A 482 -11.10 -77.98 9.47
N SER A 483 -10.03 -78.51 10.05
CA SER A 483 -9.84 -79.96 10.22
C SER A 483 -9.43 -80.34 11.64
N LEU A 484 -9.69 -81.57 12.08
CA LEU A 484 -9.08 -82.07 13.32
C LEU A 484 -7.64 -82.48 13.04
N ALA A 485 -6.70 -82.19 13.95
CA ALA A 485 -5.31 -82.62 13.81
C ALA A 485 -5.21 -84.16 13.66
N PRO A 486 -4.28 -84.68 12.83
CA PRO A 486 -4.27 -86.09 12.40
C PRO A 486 -4.07 -87.09 13.56
N GLU A 487 -3.23 -86.76 14.54
CA GLU A 487 -2.80 -87.67 15.61
C GLU A 487 -3.73 -87.67 16.83
N GLY A 488 -4.76 -86.82 16.84
CA GLY A 488 -5.65 -86.64 18.00
C GLY A 488 -6.50 -87.86 18.34
N ALA A 489 -6.28 -88.48 19.50
CA ALA A 489 -7.13 -89.57 20.01
C ALA A 489 -8.63 -89.19 20.12
N TYR A 490 -8.90 -87.90 20.32
CA TYR A 490 -10.24 -87.30 20.32
C TYR A 490 -10.97 -87.37 18.97
N ARG A 491 -10.32 -87.73 17.85
CA ARG A 491 -10.98 -88.03 16.56
C ARG A 491 -11.97 -89.21 16.65
N SER A 492 -11.81 -90.08 17.65
CA SER A 492 -12.77 -91.15 17.95
C SER A 492 -14.00 -90.67 18.74
N ASN A 493 -13.99 -89.41 19.20
CA ASN A 493 -14.98 -88.81 20.07
C ASN A 493 -15.71 -87.64 19.40
N PHE A 494 -14.99 -86.78 18.68
CA PHE A 494 -15.54 -85.59 18.00
C PHE A 494 -15.21 -85.60 16.51
N THR A 495 -15.97 -84.82 15.76
CA THR A 495 -15.73 -84.50 14.34
C THR A 495 -15.98 -83.01 14.13
N VAL A 496 -15.07 -82.32 13.47
CA VAL A 496 -15.34 -80.98 12.95
C VAL A 496 -16.13 -81.09 11.65
N ARG A 497 -17.04 -80.14 11.41
CA ARG A 497 -17.68 -79.92 10.12
C ARG A 497 -17.57 -78.43 9.81
N ASP A 498 -16.78 -78.12 8.80
CA ASP A 498 -16.74 -76.80 8.18
C ASP A 498 -18.15 -76.35 7.74
N ASN A 499 -18.50 -75.09 7.96
CA ASN A 499 -19.78 -74.52 7.52
C ASN A 499 -19.63 -73.68 6.24
N GLY A 500 -18.39 -73.38 5.80
CA GLY A 500 -18.09 -72.59 4.60
C GLY A 500 -18.24 -71.07 4.76
N ASP A 501 -18.43 -70.58 5.99
CA ASP A 501 -18.67 -69.18 6.38
C ASP A 501 -17.60 -68.65 7.36
N ASN A 502 -16.36 -69.17 7.25
CA ASN A 502 -15.27 -69.00 8.22
C ASN A 502 -15.59 -69.48 9.65
N THR A 503 -16.66 -70.28 9.82
CA THR A 503 -16.96 -71.00 11.05
C THR A 503 -16.99 -72.52 10.83
N ALA A 504 -16.75 -73.27 11.90
CA ALA A 504 -16.92 -74.72 11.90
C ALA A 504 -17.74 -75.20 13.10
N ALA A 505 -18.64 -76.15 12.84
CA ALA A 505 -19.41 -76.83 13.86
C ALA A 505 -18.62 -78.02 14.42
N ILE A 506 -18.41 -78.04 15.74
CA ILE A 506 -17.85 -79.19 16.44
C ILE A 506 -19.01 -80.11 16.85
N LEU A 507 -18.95 -81.34 16.35
CA LEU A 507 -19.98 -82.36 16.49
C LEU A 507 -19.48 -83.53 17.33
N THR A 508 -20.36 -84.11 18.13
CA THR A 508 -20.12 -85.40 18.79
C THR A 508 -20.09 -86.55 17.77
N ARG A 509 -19.19 -87.52 17.97
CA ARG A 509 -19.12 -88.77 17.19
C ARG A 509 -19.71 -89.97 17.94
N ARG A 510 -19.77 -89.90 19.28
CA ARG A 510 -20.31 -90.95 20.16
C ARG A 510 -21.69 -90.59 20.72
N ASN A 511 -22.47 -91.62 21.07
CA ASN A 511 -23.79 -91.53 21.72
C ASN A 511 -23.73 -91.48 23.26
N SER A 512 -22.54 -91.43 23.85
CA SER A 512 -22.33 -91.22 25.28
C SER A 512 -20.88 -90.82 25.58
N TYR A 513 -20.70 -90.15 26.72
CA TYR A 513 -19.42 -89.78 27.32
C TYR A 513 -19.46 -90.13 28.80
N SER A 514 -18.31 -90.34 29.44
CA SER A 514 -18.25 -90.59 30.88
C SER A 514 -17.17 -89.73 31.52
N ARG A 515 -17.58 -88.89 32.47
CA ARG A 515 -16.71 -88.01 33.26
C ARG A 515 -15.68 -88.80 34.08
N LEU A 516 -16.00 -90.05 34.43
CA LEU A 516 -15.11 -90.99 35.14
C LEU A 516 -14.01 -91.58 34.25
N GLN A 517 -14.21 -91.65 32.94
CA GLN A 517 -13.19 -92.13 31.99
C GLN A 517 -12.28 -90.99 31.53
N GLN A 518 -12.88 -89.86 31.14
CA GLN A 518 -12.16 -88.65 30.76
C GLN A 518 -13.08 -87.44 30.94
N SER A 519 -12.74 -86.58 31.91
CA SER A 519 -13.54 -85.40 32.29
C SER A 519 -13.30 -84.18 31.40
N VAL A 520 -12.16 -84.11 30.72
CA VAL A 520 -11.77 -83.02 29.81
C VAL A 520 -11.11 -83.60 28.56
N TYR A 521 -11.52 -83.11 27.39
CA TYR A 521 -10.85 -83.35 26.12
C TYR A 521 -10.26 -82.05 25.61
N LEU A 522 -8.98 -82.10 25.24
CA LEU A 522 -8.32 -81.06 24.46
C LEU A 522 -8.44 -81.45 22.99
N VAL A 523 -9.24 -80.71 22.23
CA VAL A 523 -9.56 -80.99 20.83
C VAL A 523 -8.80 -80.00 19.97
N SER A 524 -7.62 -80.39 19.47
CA SER A 524 -6.83 -79.55 18.58
C SER A 524 -7.39 -79.59 17.15
N VAL A 525 -7.70 -78.40 16.66
CA VAL A 525 -8.25 -78.10 15.33
C VAL A 525 -7.15 -77.41 14.54
N VAL A 526 -6.79 -77.99 13.39
CA VAL A 526 -5.92 -77.32 12.41
C VAL A 526 -6.80 -76.41 11.57
N ILE A 527 -6.36 -75.18 11.43
CA ILE A 527 -6.98 -74.14 10.60
C ILE A 527 -5.96 -73.81 9.51
N THR A 528 -6.43 -73.74 8.26
CA THR A 528 -5.62 -73.43 7.09
C THR A 528 -6.34 -72.35 6.30
N ASP A 529 -5.63 -71.37 5.75
CA ASP A 529 -6.21 -70.38 4.83
C ASP A 529 -6.49 -70.99 3.44
N ALA A 530 -6.78 -70.13 2.45
CA ALA A 530 -6.95 -70.50 1.05
C ALA A 530 -5.99 -69.77 0.11
N ASP A 531 -5.07 -68.98 0.66
CA ASP A 531 -4.27 -68.00 -0.06
C ASP A 531 -2.86 -68.56 -0.35
N TYR A 532 -1.88 -67.74 -0.75
CA TYR A 532 -0.56 -68.25 -1.14
C TYR A 532 0.60 -67.37 -0.65
N PRO A 533 1.58 -67.93 0.08
CA PRO A 533 1.72 -69.35 0.47
C PRO A 533 0.69 -69.76 1.54
N MET A 534 0.13 -70.98 1.43
CA MET A 534 -0.87 -71.47 2.41
C MET A 534 -0.25 -71.71 3.78
N GLN A 535 -0.73 -70.98 4.78
CA GLN A 535 -0.31 -71.08 6.18
C GLN A 535 -1.31 -71.92 6.98
N SER A 536 -0.88 -72.41 8.14
CA SER A 536 -1.78 -73.17 9.02
C SER A 536 -1.38 -73.10 10.50
N SER A 537 -2.38 -72.88 11.35
CA SER A 537 -2.24 -72.89 12.81
C SER A 537 -2.96 -74.10 13.43
N THR A 538 -2.69 -74.38 14.70
CA THR A 538 -3.41 -75.41 15.46
C THR A 538 -3.95 -74.84 16.76
N GLY A 539 -5.22 -74.46 16.76
CA GLY A 539 -5.94 -74.02 17.95
C GLY A 539 -6.47 -75.19 18.77
N THR A 540 -6.56 -75.07 20.10
CA THR A 540 -7.09 -76.13 20.98
C THR A 540 -8.37 -75.70 21.68
N LEU A 541 -9.46 -76.40 21.35
CA LEU A 541 -10.76 -76.30 22.02
C LEU A 541 -10.78 -77.16 23.29
N THR A 542 -11.18 -76.58 24.43
CA THR A 542 -11.41 -77.35 25.66
C THR A 542 -12.85 -77.84 25.72
N VAL A 543 -13.08 -79.15 25.80
CA VAL A 543 -14.41 -79.76 25.95
C VAL A 543 -14.51 -80.50 27.29
N ARG A 544 -15.34 -80.03 28.22
CA ARG A 544 -15.56 -80.70 29.52
C ARG A 544 -16.82 -81.59 29.51
N VAL A 545 -16.79 -82.70 30.24
CA VAL A 545 -17.93 -83.64 30.34
C VAL A 545 -18.80 -83.31 31.55
N CYS A 546 -20.10 -83.10 31.32
CA CYS A 546 -21.07 -82.73 32.35
C CYS A 546 -22.26 -83.68 32.45
N THR A 547 -22.88 -83.73 33.63
CA THR A 547 -24.12 -84.47 33.89
C THR A 547 -25.33 -83.70 33.36
N CYS A 548 -26.39 -84.43 32.99
CA CYS A 548 -27.52 -83.88 32.24
C CYS A 548 -28.87 -84.45 32.69
N ASP A 549 -29.91 -83.62 32.51
CA ASP A 549 -31.30 -83.92 32.84
C ASP A 549 -31.89 -85.05 31.96
N ARG A 550 -33.21 -85.24 32.04
CA ARG A 550 -33.93 -86.24 31.24
C ARG A 550 -34.26 -85.78 29.82
N HIS A 551 -34.04 -84.50 29.48
CA HIS A 551 -34.31 -83.91 28.17
C HIS A 551 -33.03 -83.68 27.34
N GLY A 552 -31.84 -83.73 27.96
CA GLY A 552 -30.54 -83.51 27.34
C GLY A 552 -29.88 -82.17 27.69
N ASN A 553 -30.47 -81.41 28.63
CA ASN A 553 -29.92 -80.14 29.12
C ASN A 553 -28.84 -80.38 30.19
N MET A 554 -27.89 -79.46 30.30
CA MET A 554 -26.77 -79.55 31.24
C MET A 554 -27.24 -79.24 32.68
N GLU A 555 -26.94 -80.11 33.65
CA GLU A 555 -27.33 -79.92 35.06
C GLU A 555 -26.17 -79.45 35.94
N LEU A 556 -25.00 -80.09 35.86
CA LEU A 556 -23.80 -79.68 36.63
C LEU A 556 -22.51 -79.95 35.87
N CYS A 557 -21.61 -78.94 35.88
CA CYS A 557 -20.26 -79.02 35.32
C CYS A 557 -19.13 -78.85 36.37
N ASN A 558 -19.44 -78.45 37.60
CA ASN A 558 -18.43 -78.05 38.58
C ASN A 558 -17.49 -79.19 38.98
N ALA A 559 -16.20 -78.88 39.05
CA ALA A 559 -15.12 -79.75 39.54
C ALA A 559 -14.60 -79.32 40.93
N GLU A 560 -15.43 -78.65 41.72
CA GLU A 560 -15.11 -78.15 43.06
C GLU A 560 -16.10 -78.67 44.10
N ALA A 561 -15.80 -79.85 44.63
CA ALA A 561 -16.31 -80.37 45.90
C ALA A 561 -15.29 -81.38 46.46
N LEU A 562 -15.07 -81.37 47.78
CA LEU A 562 -14.07 -82.17 48.49
C LEU A 562 -12.58 -81.89 48.13
N SER A 563 -12.05 -80.74 48.57
CA SER A 563 -10.69 -80.65 49.14
C SER A 563 -10.40 -79.29 49.82
N SER A 564 -11.31 -78.83 50.68
CA SER A 564 -11.12 -77.63 51.51
C SER A 564 -10.11 -77.87 52.64
N SER A 565 -8.83 -78.02 52.28
CA SER A 565 -7.73 -77.61 53.16
C SER A 565 -7.66 -76.07 53.17
N PRO A 566 -7.24 -75.42 54.27
CA PRO A 566 -7.25 -73.96 54.38
C PRO A 566 -6.08 -73.33 53.60
N GLY A 567 -6.18 -73.36 52.26
CA GLY A 567 -5.28 -72.62 51.38
C GLY A 567 -5.52 -71.12 51.49
N LEU A 568 -4.44 -70.36 51.71
CA LEU A 568 -4.51 -68.89 51.77
C LEU A 568 -4.92 -68.34 50.39
N SER A 569 -5.96 -67.51 50.35
CA SER A 569 -6.51 -66.98 49.09
C SER A 569 -5.43 -66.33 48.22
N THR A 570 -5.51 -66.50 46.90
CA THR A 570 -4.62 -65.84 45.93
C THR A 570 -4.67 -64.32 46.07
N GLY A 571 -5.83 -63.73 46.38
CA GLY A 571 -5.95 -62.31 46.68
C GLY A 571 -5.20 -61.89 47.95
N ALA A 572 -5.13 -62.76 48.96
CA ALA A 572 -4.33 -62.51 50.16
C ALA A 572 -2.83 -62.66 49.90
N LEU A 573 -2.41 -63.62 49.06
CA LEU A 573 -1.02 -63.73 48.60
C LEU A 573 -0.59 -62.51 47.77
N ILE A 574 -1.44 -62.02 46.86
CA ILE A 574 -1.19 -60.79 46.08
C ILE A 574 -1.14 -59.57 46.99
N ALA A 575 -2.03 -59.45 47.98
CA ALA A 575 -2.01 -58.37 48.96
C ALA A 575 -0.73 -58.39 49.83
N ILE A 576 -0.28 -59.57 50.27
CA ILE A 576 0.99 -59.74 51.01
C ILE A 576 2.18 -59.39 50.11
N LEU A 577 2.17 -59.80 48.84
CA LEU A 577 3.23 -59.46 47.88
C LEU A 577 3.30 -57.95 47.62
N LEU A 578 2.15 -57.30 47.41
CA LEU A 578 2.06 -55.83 47.26
C LEU A 578 2.53 -55.11 48.52
N CYS A 579 2.12 -55.55 49.71
CA CYS A 579 2.62 -54.98 50.97
C CYS A 579 4.14 -55.16 51.12
N ALA A 580 4.69 -56.31 50.72
CA ALA A 580 6.14 -56.56 50.74
C ALA A 580 6.89 -55.68 49.74
N ILE A 581 6.36 -55.47 48.52
CA ILE A 581 6.92 -54.59 47.50
C ILE A 581 6.86 -53.12 47.97
N ILE A 582 5.74 -52.67 48.53
CA ILE A 582 5.58 -51.32 49.07
C ILE A 582 6.55 -51.10 50.25
N LEU A 583 6.69 -52.07 51.16
CA LEU A 583 7.68 -51.99 52.24
C LEU A 583 9.12 -51.96 51.72
N LEU A 584 9.46 -52.75 50.70
CA LEU A 584 10.78 -52.71 50.05
C LEU A 584 11.05 -51.36 49.38
N MET A 585 10.05 -50.78 48.70
CA MET A 585 10.16 -49.44 48.11
C MET A 585 10.35 -48.36 49.18
N ILE A 586 9.62 -48.43 50.29
CA ILE A 586 9.80 -47.50 51.43
C ILE A 586 11.19 -47.65 52.06
N VAL A 587 11.68 -48.89 52.24
CA VAL A 587 13.04 -49.15 52.75
C VAL A 587 14.11 -48.67 51.79
N PHE A 588 13.93 -48.84 50.48
CA PHE A 588 14.85 -48.35 49.45
C PHE A 588 14.87 -46.80 49.41
N LEU A 589 13.70 -46.15 49.50
CA LEU A 589 13.59 -44.70 49.59
C LEU A 589 14.29 -44.16 50.85
N PHE A 590 14.08 -44.81 52.01
CA PHE A 590 14.79 -44.46 53.24
C PHE A 590 16.30 -44.68 53.13
N ALA A 591 16.76 -45.73 52.44
CA ALA A 591 18.17 -45.98 52.19
C ALA A 591 18.79 -44.91 51.28
N ALA A 592 18.09 -44.50 50.21
CA ALA A 592 18.52 -43.43 49.31
C ALA A 592 18.63 -42.07 50.03
N LEU A 593 17.58 -41.68 50.76
CA LEU A 593 17.55 -40.45 51.56
C LEU A 593 18.63 -40.44 52.66
N LYS A 594 18.92 -41.60 53.27
CA LYS A 594 20.00 -41.76 54.25
C LYS A 594 21.39 -41.75 53.61
N ARG A 595 21.52 -42.08 52.32
CA ARG A 595 22.77 -42.01 51.53
C ARG A 595 23.08 -40.57 51.11
N GLN A 596 22.08 -39.76 50.76
CA GLN A 596 22.27 -38.34 50.42
C GLN A 596 22.69 -37.46 51.61
N ARG A 597 22.38 -37.85 52.85
CA ARG A 597 22.78 -37.08 54.07
C ARG A 597 24.23 -37.30 54.52
N LYS A 598 25.14 -37.79 53.67
CA LYS A 598 26.57 -37.97 53.98
C LYS A 598 27.51 -37.71 52.81
N GLN A 599 27.62 -36.45 52.38
CA GLN A 599 28.85 -35.92 51.78
C GLN A 599 28.87 -34.38 51.87
N GLU A 600 29.90 -33.84 52.53
CA GLU A 600 30.25 -32.41 52.56
C GLU A 600 31.61 -32.20 51.86
N PRO A 601 31.96 -30.98 51.41
CA PRO A 601 32.72 -30.79 50.18
C PRO A 601 34.20 -30.35 50.35
N LEU A 602 35.00 -30.49 49.27
CA LEU A 602 36.33 -29.88 49.11
C LEU A 602 36.62 -29.35 47.69
N ILE A 603 36.24 -28.09 47.46
CA ILE A 603 37.09 -26.97 47.01
C ILE A 603 38.16 -27.20 45.88
N ILE A 604 37.84 -26.66 44.69
CA ILE A 604 38.61 -25.76 43.77
C ILE A 604 40.04 -26.11 43.28
N SER A 605 40.14 -26.32 41.95
CA SER A 605 40.98 -25.56 40.98
C SER A 605 40.40 -25.79 39.56
N LYS A 606 40.00 -24.79 38.74
CA LYS A 606 40.81 -23.86 37.89
C LYS A 606 41.75 -24.62 36.91
N GLU A 607 41.78 -24.39 35.59
CA GLU A 607 41.46 -23.20 34.76
C GLU A 607 40.56 -23.46 33.49
N ASP A 608 40.10 -22.35 32.88
CA ASP A 608 39.76 -22.04 31.46
C ASP A 608 38.60 -22.63 30.60
N VAL A 609 37.52 -21.82 30.53
CA VAL A 609 36.78 -21.25 29.35
C VAL A 609 36.51 -22.08 28.06
N ARG A 610 35.22 -22.35 27.75
CA ARG A 610 34.42 -21.70 26.67
C ARG A 610 32.97 -22.23 26.52
N ASP A 611 32.07 -21.30 26.24
CA ASP A 611 30.96 -21.29 25.25
C ASP A 611 30.19 -22.62 25.00
N ASN A 612 28.84 -22.73 25.01
CA ASN A 612 27.84 -21.73 24.61
C ASN A 612 26.38 -22.12 25.01
N VAL A 613 25.48 -21.12 24.96
CA VAL A 613 24.01 -21.15 24.68
C VAL A 613 23.18 -22.41 25.01
N VAL A 614 22.15 -22.23 25.86
CA VAL A 614 20.95 -23.10 25.96
C VAL A 614 19.70 -22.28 25.67
N SER A 615 18.79 -22.80 24.86
CA SER A 615 17.49 -22.20 24.53
C SER A 615 16.44 -22.47 25.62
N TYR A 616 15.64 -21.45 25.95
CA TYR A 616 14.34 -21.66 26.59
C TYR A 616 13.31 -21.98 25.50
N ASN A 617 12.57 -23.08 25.68
CA ASN A 617 11.31 -23.36 24.98
C ASN A 617 10.18 -23.31 26.01
N ASP A 618 8.97 -22.97 25.57
CA ASP A 618 7.78 -22.93 26.41
C ASP A 618 7.41 -24.31 26.99
N GLU A 619 7.29 -24.38 28.32
CA GLU A 619 6.37 -25.32 28.97
C GLU A 619 5.10 -24.55 29.33
N GLY A 620 4.03 -24.79 28.55
CA GLY A 620 2.74 -24.13 28.77
C GLY A 620 2.08 -24.60 30.07
N GLY A 621 1.75 -23.64 30.95
CA GLY A 621 0.89 -23.91 32.10
C GLY A 621 -0.54 -24.23 31.67
N GLY A 622 -1.17 -25.19 32.34
CA GLY A 622 -2.58 -25.54 32.14
C GLY A 622 -3.42 -25.25 33.39
N GLU A 623 -4.64 -24.80 33.16
CA GLU A 623 -5.80 -24.86 34.06
C GLU A 623 -6.94 -25.41 33.16
N GLU A 624 -7.59 -26.54 33.48
CA GLU A 624 -8.67 -26.72 34.48
C GLU A 624 -9.96 -25.91 34.19
N ASP A 625 -11.18 -26.46 34.25
CA ASP A 625 -11.61 -27.86 34.05
C ASP A 625 -13.14 -27.99 33.79
N THR A 626 -13.58 -29.09 33.17
CA THR A 626 -14.95 -29.69 33.13
C THR A 626 -16.22 -28.89 32.75
N GLN A 627 -16.95 -29.39 31.72
CA GLN A 627 -18.32 -29.99 31.77
C GLN A 627 -18.86 -30.13 30.31
N ALA A 628 -19.16 -31.32 29.74
CA ALA A 628 -20.11 -32.39 30.11
C ALA A 628 -21.59 -31.92 30.03
N PHE A 629 -22.58 -32.57 29.41
CA PHE A 629 -22.85 -33.93 28.87
C PHE A 629 -23.99 -33.84 27.80
N ASP A 630 -24.36 -34.81 26.93
CA ASP A 630 -23.81 -36.09 26.39
C ASP A 630 -24.72 -36.58 25.20
N MET A 631 -24.26 -37.57 24.41
CA MET A 631 -24.97 -38.35 23.35
C MET A 631 -25.45 -37.60 22.07
N GLY A 632 -25.46 -38.22 20.88
CA GLY A 632 -25.00 -39.56 20.46
C GLY A 632 -25.83 -40.16 19.30
N ALA A 633 -25.23 -41.00 18.44
CA ALA A 633 -25.84 -41.76 17.31
C ALA A 633 -26.40 -40.92 16.11
N LEU A 634 -26.44 -41.38 14.85
CA LEU A 634 -26.09 -42.68 14.22
C LEU A 634 -25.73 -42.52 12.71
N ARG A 635 -24.85 -43.40 12.19
CA ARG A 635 -24.53 -43.84 10.79
C ARG A 635 -25.22 -43.18 9.58
N HIS A 636 -24.53 -42.77 8.49
CA HIS A 636 -23.75 -43.56 7.46
C HIS A 636 -24.62 -44.52 6.59
N PRO A 637 -24.31 -44.76 5.29
CA PRO A 637 -24.37 -43.82 4.15
C PRO A 637 -25.00 -44.49 2.87
N ASP A 638 -24.65 -44.01 1.65
CA ASP A 638 -24.67 -44.74 0.35
C ASP A 638 -26.04 -45.07 -0.32
N SER A 639 -26.19 -45.24 -1.66
CA SER A 639 -25.30 -45.12 -2.85
C SER A 639 -26.08 -45.01 -4.20
N ALA A 640 -25.37 -44.65 -5.29
CA ALA A 640 -25.68 -44.90 -6.73
C ALA A 640 -26.94 -44.24 -7.36
N ALA A 641 -27.07 -43.99 -8.69
CA ALA A 641 -26.22 -44.14 -9.89
C ALA A 641 -26.60 -43.03 -10.93
N ALA A 642 -25.72 -42.52 -11.82
CA ALA A 642 -25.47 -42.94 -13.23
C ALA A 642 -26.72 -42.87 -14.18
N VAL A 643 -26.67 -42.49 -15.48
CA VAL A 643 -25.55 -42.22 -16.43
C VAL A 643 -26.04 -41.53 -17.76
N LEU A 644 -25.16 -40.83 -18.52
CA LEU A 644 -25.25 -40.39 -19.97
C LEU A 644 -26.44 -39.44 -20.37
N GLU A 645 -26.50 -38.69 -21.50
CA GLU A 645 -25.61 -38.36 -22.66
C GLU A 645 -26.04 -37.00 -23.33
N GLU A 646 -25.24 -36.40 -24.23
CA GLU A 646 -25.63 -35.23 -25.10
C GLU A 646 -26.10 -35.69 -26.53
N PRO A 647 -26.20 -34.86 -27.62
CA PRO A 647 -26.35 -33.39 -27.81
C PRO A 647 -27.44 -32.96 -28.85
N ALA A 648 -27.69 -31.63 -29.05
CA ALA A 648 -27.67 -30.94 -30.39
C ALA A 648 -28.41 -29.56 -30.54
N LYS A 649 -27.65 -28.56 -31.05
CA LYS A 649 -27.97 -27.56 -32.13
C LYS A 649 -29.13 -26.50 -32.06
N GLN A 650 -28.68 -25.23 -31.94
CA GLN A 650 -28.85 -24.08 -32.90
C GLN A 650 -30.11 -23.15 -32.98
N ARG A 651 -29.83 -21.82 -32.86
CA ARG A 651 -30.37 -20.64 -33.62
C ARG A 651 -31.87 -20.28 -33.43
N ARG A 652 -32.44 -19.09 -33.76
CA ARG A 652 -32.08 -17.74 -34.31
C ARG A 652 -32.92 -16.68 -33.50
N ASP A 653 -32.85 -15.33 -33.56
CA ASP A 653 -31.92 -14.21 -33.91
C ASP A 653 -32.68 -12.87 -33.52
N ILE A 654 -32.24 -11.67 -34.00
CA ILE A 654 -32.95 -10.35 -34.10
C ILE A 654 -32.73 -9.27 -32.99
N MET A 655 -32.51 -8.02 -33.47
CA MET A 655 -32.34 -6.69 -32.82
C MET A 655 -33.05 -5.64 -33.72
N PRO A 656 -33.09 -4.31 -33.45
CA PRO A 656 -32.75 -3.49 -32.26
C PRO A 656 -34.03 -2.77 -31.69
N THR A 657 -34.22 -1.48 -31.32
CA THR A 657 -33.51 -0.16 -31.38
C THR A 657 -34.19 0.89 -30.44
N ASP A 658 -33.47 1.96 -30.05
CA ASP A 658 -33.82 3.41 -29.94
C ASP A 658 -35.27 3.93 -29.61
N THR A 659 -35.51 5.14 -29.03
CA THR A 659 -34.70 6.38 -28.93
C THR A 659 -35.11 7.34 -27.77
N LEU A 660 -34.15 8.15 -27.30
CA LEU A 660 -34.19 9.57 -26.79
C LEU A 660 -35.44 10.22 -26.13
N LEU A 661 -35.20 11.04 -25.07
CA LEU A 661 -35.35 12.53 -25.08
C LEU A 661 -34.85 13.22 -23.77
N TYR A 662 -34.75 14.57 -23.76
CA TYR A 662 -34.04 15.40 -22.75
C TYR A 662 -34.87 16.67 -22.31
N PRO A 663 -34.37 17.73 -21.61
CA PRO A 663 -35.11 18.48 -20.57
C PRO A 663 -35.78 19.80 -21.06
N PRO A 664 -36.31 20.69 -20.17
CA PRO A 664 -35.49 21.84 -19.69
C PRO A 664 -35.87 22.55 -18.33
N THR A 665 -34.89 23.22 -17.68
CA THR A 665 -34.86 24.59 -17.02
C THR A 665 -36.00 25.15 -16.09
N VAL A 666 -35.85 26.09 -15.11
CA VAL A 666 -34.75 26.87 -14.41
C VAL A 666 -35.35 27.73 -13.23
N ASP A 667 -34.51 28.30 -12.31
CA ASP A 667 -34.74 29.46 -11.38
C ASP A 667 -35.64 29.35 -10.10
N THR A 668 -35.45 30.08 -8.96
CA THR A 668 -34.35 30.94 -8.38
C THR A 668 -34.41 31.18 -6.84
N VAL A 669 -33.27 31.57 -6.22
CA VAL A 669 -33.06 32.46 -5.01
C VAL A 669 -33.48 32.03 -3.58
N GLY A 670 -32.58 32.24 -2.58
CA GLY A 670 -32.97 32.50 -1.16
C GLY A 670 -31.94 32.25 -0.02
N ALA A 671 -31.19 33.29 0.41
CA ALA A 671 -30.45 33.51 1.70
C ALA A 671 -30.14 32.32 2.67
N ARG A 672 -28.88 31.99 3.04
CA ARG A 672 -27.83 32.74 3.82
C ARG A 672 -27.98 32.70 5.35
N LEU A 673 -27.13 31.94 6.07
CA LEU A 673 -26.66 32.25 7.45
C LEU A 673 -25.45 31.39 7.91
N GLN A 674 -24.48 32.05 8.55
CA GLN A 674 -23.34 31.58 9.35
C GLN A 674 -23.10 32.70 10.41
N PRO A 675 -22.53 32.49 11.63
CA PRO A 675 -21.06 32.25 11.74
C PRO A 675 -20.53 31.61 13.06
N CYS A 676 -19.18 31.55 13.17
CA CYS A 676 -18.33 31.57 14.39
C CYS A 676 -18.26 30.35 15.37
N GLY A 677 -17.03 29.98 15.75
CA GLY A 677 -16.68 29.51 17.11
C GLY A 677 -15.82 28.23 17.24
N THR A 678 -14.54 28.38 17.59
CA THR A 678 -13.72 27.39 18.32
C THR A 678 -13.34 28.00 19.69
N PRO A 679 -12.89 27.25 20.73
CA PRO A 679 -11.44 26.94 20.86
C PRO A 679 -11.01 25.74 21.79
N TYR A 680 -9.69 25.47 21.87
CA TYR A 680 -8.90 24.67 22.85
C TYR A 680 -9.28 23.17 23.07
N ASP A 681 -8.39 22.16 23.18
CA ASP A 681 -6.98 21.96 23.63
C ASP A 681 -6.89 21.29 25.01
N SER A 682 -6.06 20.23 25.12
CA SER A 682 -5.58 19.61 26.37
C SER A 682 -4.40 18.66 26.08
N LEU A 683 -3.17 19.14 26.24
CA LEU A 683 -1.97 18.29 26.30
C LEU A 683 -1.98 17.38 27.55
N ALA A 684 -1.57 16.12 27.39
CA ALA A 684 -1.31 15.21 28.51
C ALA A 684 0.21 15.12 28.79
N THR A 685 0.60 15.31 30.05
CA THR A 685 2.02 15.44 30.45
C THR A 685 2.64 14.07 30.77
N TYR A 686 3.84 13.79 30.26
CA TYR A 686 4.65 12.65 30.70
C TYR A 686 5.45 12.98 31.95
N ALA A 687 5.54 12.02 32.88
CA ALA A 687 6.33 12.16 34.11
C ALA A 687 7.84 12.01 33.84
N TYR A 688 8.65 12.65 34.68
CA TYR A 688 10.10 12.71 34.57
C TYR A 688 10.78 12.00 35.75
N GLU A 689 11.56 10.97 35.47
CA GLU A 689 12.57 10.40 36.38
C GLU A 689 13.83 10.04 35.56
N GLY A 690 15.01 10.16 36.17
CA GLY A 690 16.29 9.77 35.55
C GLY A 690 17.29 10.90 35.31
N ALA A 691 17.86 11.46 36.38
CA ALA A 691 19.03 12.33 36.29
C ALA A 691 20.33 11.51 36.36
N GLY A 692 21.28 11.72 35.44
CA GLY A 692 22.58 11.02 35.51
C GLY A 692 23.39 10.90 34.21
N SER A 693 23.72 12.02 33.56
CA SER A 693 24.79 12.06 32.54
C SER A 693 25.50 13.41 32.55
N VAL A 694 26.78 13.45 32.19
CA VAL A 694 27.67 14.62 32.28
C VAL A 694 28.19 15.03 30.89
N ALA A 695 27.37 14.83 29.86
CA ALA A 695 27.64 15.26 28.48
C ALA A 695 26.88 16.56 28.18
N GLU A 696 27.59 17.57 27.65
CA GLU A 696 26.97 18.80 27.17
C GLU A 696 26.18 18.56 25.87
N SER A 697 25.10 19.31 25.66
CA SER A 697 24.17 19.07 24.55
C SER A 697 24.68 19.67 23.25
N LEU A 698 24.83 18.83 22.22
CA LEU A 698 25.29 19.21 20.87
C LEU A 698 24.20 19.98 20.10
N SER A 699 23.99 21.26 20.45
CA SER A 699 22.99 22.13 19.81
C SER A 699 23.42 23.60 19.74
N SER A 700 24.71 23.88 19.57
CA SER A 700 25.22 25.24 19.30
C SER A 700 26.51 25.27 18.48
N LEU A 701 26.56 24.55 17.35
CA LEU A 701 27.61 24.67 16.34
C LEU A 701 27.02 25.17 15.02
N GLY A 702 26.89 26.51 14.92
CA GLY A 702 26.26 27.18 13.78
C GLY A 702 26.74 28.61 13.50
N SER A 703 27.84 29.07 14.14
CA SER A 703 28.48 30.35 13.81
C SER A 703 29.87 30.52 14.46
N ALA A 704 30.94 30.14 13.76
CA ALA A 704 32.28 30.73 13.85
C ALA A 704 33.18 30.19 12.72
N SER A 705 34.09 31.03 12.20
CA SER A 705 34.99 30.68 11.11
C SER A 705 36.46 30.87 11.48
N SER A 706 37.29 29.84 11.31
CA SER A 706 38.74 29.96 11.11
C SER A 706 39.31 28.63 10.61
N GLU A 707 40.32 28.69 9.75
CA GLU A 707 41.04 27.52 9.22
C GLU A 707 41.77 26.78 10.35
N ALA A 708 41.45 25.49 10.51
CA ALA A 708 42.20 24.51 11.30
C ALA A 708 41.78 23.11 10.84
N ASP A 709 42.76 22.25 10.54
CA ASP A 709 42.51 20.93 9.98
C ASP A 709 41.79 20.03 11.00
N GLN A 710 40.73 19.35 10.55
CA GLN A 710 39.88 18.52 11.41
C GLN A 710 40.46 17.11 11.49
N ASP A 711 41.45 16.90 12.36
CA ASP A 711 42.05 15.58 12.58
C ASP A 711 41.04 14.61 13.20
N TYR A 712 40.62 13.61 12.42
CA TYR A 712 39.68 12.55 12.81
C TYR A 712 40.35 11.28 13.36
N HIS A 713 41.69 11.23 13.50
CA HIS A 713 42.40 10.02 13.94
C HIS A 713 41.97 9.53 15.33
N TYR A 714 41.51 10.41 16.23
CA TYR A 714 41.04 10.03 17.57
C TYR A 714 39.85 9.05 17.54
N LEU A 715 39.06 9.02 16.46
CA LEU A 715 37.97 8.07 16.28
C LEU A 715 38.47 6.61 16.19
N SER A 716 39.76 6.40 15.88
CA SER A 716 40.36 5.06 15.88
C SER A 716 40.57 4.48 17.29
N GLU A 717 40.70 5.32 18.32
CA GLU A 717 40.86 4.89 19.72
C GLU A 717 39.55 4.35 20.31
N TRP A 718 38.40 4.74 19.74
CA TRP A 718 37.07 4.37 20.23
C TRP A 718 36.68 2.92 19.88
N GLY A 719 37.57 2.18 19.23
CA GLY A 719 37.49 0.74 18.99
C GLY A 719 37.25 0.36 17.53
N PRO A 720 37.41 -0.93 17.18
CA PRO A 720 37.54 -1.40 15.80
C PRO A 720 36.31 -1.15 14.90
N ARG A 721 35.14 -0.82 15.47
CA ARG A 721 33.94 -0.44 14.71
C ARG A 721 34.00 0.99 14.15
N PHE A 722 34.76 1.88 14.78
CA PHE A 722 34.87 3.30 14.38
C PHE A 722 36.07 3.57 13.46
N ARG A 723 36.98 2.59 13.31
CA ARG A 723 38.13 2.69 12.40
C ARG A 723 37.71 3.07 10.98
N LYS A 724 36.69 2.41 10.43
CA LYS A 724 36.14 2.69 9.08
C LYS A 724 35.45 4.06 8.94
N LEU A 725 35.23 4.79 10.05
CA LEU A 725 34.81 6.19 10.02
C LEU A 725 36.03 7.13 10.04
N ALA A 726 37.05 6.83 10.85
CA ALA A 726 38.34 7.54 10.78
C ALA A 726 38.94 7.45 9.37
N ASP A 727 38.97 6.25 8.78
CA ASP A 727 39.47 5.98 7.42
C ASP A 727 38.64 6.68 6.31
N LEU A 728 37.42 7.16 6.61
CA LEU A 728 36.52 7.84 5.65
C LEU A 728 36.64 9.37 5.70
N TYR A 729 37.02 9.93 6.85
CA TYR A 729 37.10 11.38 7.08
C TYR A 729 38.54 11.90 7.22
N GLY A 730 39.53 11.03 7.43
CA GLY A 730 40.97 11.37 7.47
C GLY A 730 41.70 11.07 6.16
N ALA A 731 41.07 11.28 5.01
CA ALA A 731 41.67 11.06 3.69
C ALA A 731 42.15 12.39 3.08
N ASP A 732 43.44 12.70 3.22
CA ASP A 732 44.04 13.92 2.67
C ASP A 732 44.08 13.91 1.13
N ASP A 733 43.60 14.99 0.50
CA ASP A 733 43.68 15.26 -0.96
C ASP A 733 45.14 15.51 -1.42
N SER A 734 45.97 14.46 -1.44
CA SER A 734 47.41 14.58 -1.67
C SER A 734 48.04 13.54 -2.61
N ASP A 735 47.29 12.55 -3.11
CA ASP A 735 47.86 11.44 -3.90
C ASP A 735 46.96 10.94 -5.06
N PHE A 736 46.65 11.80 -6.03
CA PHE A 736 46.32 11.40 -7.41
C PHE A 736 46.68 12.51 -8.43
N CYS A 737 47.22 12.10 -9.59
CA CYS A 737 47.50 12.92 -10.78
C CYS A 737 46.68 12.44 -11.99
#